data_AF-A0A2A2EMQ1-F1
#
_entry.id   AF-A0A2A2EMQ1-F1
#
_cell.length_a   1.000
_cell.length_b   1.000
_cell.length_c   1.000
_cell.angle_alpha   90.00
_cell.angle_beta   90.00
_cell.angle_gamma   90.00
#
_symmetry.space_group_name_H-M   'P 1'
#
loop_
_entity.id
_entity.type
_entity.pdbx_description
1 polymer ?
#
loop_
_entity_poly.entity_id
_entity_poly.type
_entity_poly.pdbx_seq_one_letter_code
_entity_poly.pdbx_strand_id
1 'polypeptide(L)'
;MTKRTKNIVLASLLLAALGVLLVLATAVRGQSTSAPLSYNETSYDVQVLDNGNTRVTMTLDYRLGKRGSSKTWKQLYRTIPLSPAGVTNVSVEGVRNLSTGETYTQGDPVDASLSSDATWDVRHARQWYITADMPHSYDSRTDGVRAGSSQSIEKNVEIGWNIPVTKSAKSVRIEVTMTLAGMVTACQGNDVFNWQPVDETNDSPIRRFSATVRFPQAVDAENSTMWVHYDGKSTTAYHDGMFTFGIDGVRTKSYVQLTAMLPEGSVARPARTDTASGSQLNEQERRRETKWRNEQQSSARGLLVVSGMLLLAAAVIAAIGMRSVFRQGRLRGRLEAIMPYWRGLPPISPGAAALVYDTVNGVATDRRLIGRQLSATMLSLVTKGFARMYPGTVDMYGGIDLLRTDAATLARMVMSRGGGRDADTTSTIVLLPRAFDMAACERRLCMSERAALDMLHAVGRQLNSVVFDTQQFSRCLKDAGDAQELSRSFYGRCVAEMGALGVFPKRSMGARVCAVLSYACAFLAALIWLWGAGGILLPIVIVVVFAALAGVQLMGQTQYDVDERGMRLAAQVRGLGRYLEDFSHFADRGVLDVKLWGRYMVYAAAFGIADKAMAQLTAAYPQLTDPAWASAGGDGYSLVYWMDRSFRRGRMYGGGLRDGVPMVGDFVDLGARFAVGFGDVAQVLSAASGAFSGGSGGWNSRAGAAADAEPRAGACDAGACGVRCGNYRAISMMVTGRAPYGAPRRIVNNREGAAMVLHRNLGPFDTTAIGLGEMPLTIENNLGPNMGVETIHAALDAGCRQVDTAWAYYCSGGEEQTGEKLVREAMASWDGPKDEVLIATKVGHYRNFTDGKPTWAVDGSPENLIRRAKESALALGVDTIDLLYFHRPDPGIPYGESIEAIKQLVDEGVAREAGVSNASIEQMDIAQEILGEKLIAVQNQYSPIYTETADTLEHAARIGISFVCWSPLGGFRKPKDESKFDPFRAIAERRGVSYQQVVLAWELAKGDHVFVIPGAHRPATILDSLKAGDLELTPEELATLG
;
A
#
# COMPACT_ATOMS: atom_id res chain seq x y z
N MET A 1 0.82 -2.65 11.03
CA MET A 1 -0.54 -3.10 10.60
C MET A 1 -1.49 -2.92 11.78
N THR A 2 -2.68 -2.34 11.59
CA THR A 2 -3.67 -2.28 12.68
C THR A 2 -4.19 -3.67 13.02
N LYS A 3 -4.62 -3.87 14.27
CA LYS A 3 -5.15 -5.16 14.78
C LYS A 3 -6.25 -5.73 13.88
N ARG A 4 -7.08 -4.84 13.31
CA ARG A 4 -8.17 -5.16 12.36
C ARG A 4 -7.65 -5.75 11.04
N THR A 5 -6.63 -5.15 10.42
CA THR A 5 -6.04 -5.67 9.17
C THR A 5 -5.33 -7.01 9.38
N LYS A 6 -4.66 -7.18 10.52
CA LYS A 6 -4.00 -8.44 10.88
C LYS A 6 -5.04 -9.57 11.04
N ASN A 7 -6.15 -9.29 11.71
CA ASN A 7 -7.24 -10.24 11.90
C ASN A 7 -7.96 -10.60 10.60
N ILE A 8 -8.16 -9.63 9.68
CA ILE A 8 -8.77 -9.90 8.37
C ILE A 8 -7.86 -10.78 7.52
N VAL A 9 -6.55 -10.48 7.46
CA VAL A 9 -5.58 -11.32 6.73
C VAL A 9 -5.53 -12.73 7.33
N LEU A 10 -5.53 -12.86 8.66
CA LEU A 10 -5.55 -14.15 9.33
C LEU A 10 -6.84 -14.92 9.03
N ALA A 11 -7.99 -14.25 9.05
CA ALA A 11 -9.29 -14.84 8.73
C ALA A 11 -9.37 -15.30 7.27
N SER A 12 -8.82 -14.51 6.32
CA SER A 12 -8.73 -14.89 4.91
C SER A 12 -7.82 -16.08 4.68
N LEU A 13 -6.67 -16.14 5.37
CA LEU A 13 -5.76 -17.29 5.31
C LEU A 13 -6.39 -18.55 5.93
N LEU A 14 -7.10 -18.40 7.05
CA LEU A 14 -7.86 -19.47 7.69
C LEU A 14 -8.98 -19.98 6.77
N LEU A 15 -9.74 -19.09 6.13
CA LEU A 15 -10.79 -19.47 5.17
C LEU A 15 -10.21 -20.20 3.95
N ALA A 16 -9.06 -19.76 3.44
CA ALA A 16 -8.38 -20.45 2.35
C ALA A 16 -7.89 -21.84 2.78
N ALA A 17 -7.28 -21.97 3.97
CA ALA A 17 -6.84 -23.24 4.52
C ALA A 17 -8.02 -24.19 4.80
N LEU A 18 -9.14 -23.65 5.32
CA LEU A 18 -10.37 -24.40 5.54
C LEU A 18 -10.98 -24.86 4.22
N GLY A 19 -10.94 -24.03 3.18
CA GLY A 19 -11.34 -24.37 1.82
C GLY A 19 -10.51 -25.52 1.25
N VAL A 20 -9.17 -25.47 1.38
CA VAL A 20 -8.27 -26.56 0.97
C VAL A 20 -8.54 -27.85 1.76
N LEU A 21 -8.73 -27.76 3.07
CA LEU A 21 -9.10 -28.90 3.91
C LEU A 21 -10.46 -29.48 3.54
N LEU A 22 -11.44 -28.64 3.18
CA LEU A 22 -12.76 -29.08 2.73
C LEU A 22 -12.67 -29.76 1.34
N VAL A 23 -11.82 -29.25 0.44
CA VAL A 23 -11.51 -29.87 -0.86
C VAL A 23 -10.83 -31.23 -0.67
N LEU A 24 -9.85 -31.33 0.23
CA LEU A 24 -9.23 -32.60 0.59
C LEU A 24 -10.24 -33.56 1.24
N ALA A 25 -11.10 -33.07 2.14
CA ALA A 25 -12.11 -33.88 2.81
C ALA A 25 -13.22 -34.36 1.85
N THR A 26 -13.56 -33.57 0.83
CA THR A 26 -14.56 -33.93 -0.20
C THR A 26 -13.99 -34.82 -1.29
N ALA A 27 -12.73 -34.62 -1.67
CA ALA A 27 -11.99 -35.55 -2.55
C ALA A 27 -11.84 -36.94 -1.90
N VAL A 28 -11.72 -36.99 -0.56
CA VAL A 28 -11.71 -38.24 0.21
C VAL A 28 -13.12 -38.80 0.46
N ARG A 29 -14.18 -37.98 0.37
CA ARG A 29 -15.60 -38.37 0.59
C ARG A 29 -16.40 -38.53 -0.70
N GLY A 30 -15.78 -39.04 -1.77
CA GLY A 30 -16.52 -39.47 -2.97
C GLY A 30 -17.63 -40.46 -2.63
N GLN A 31 -18.86 -39.95 -2.61
CA GLN A 31 -20.19 -40.60 -2.69
C GLN A 31 -20.30 -42.04 -2.14
N SER A 32 -20.94 -42.19 -0.97
CA SER A 32 -21.56 -43.46 -0.57
C SER A 32 -23.01 -43.25 -0.10
N THR A 33 -23.91 -42.90 -1.01
CA THR A 33 -25.29 -43.40 -0.88
C THR A 33 -25.24 -44.85 -1.35
N SER A 34 -25.03 -45.79 -0.42
CA SER A 34 -24.94 -47.22 -0.73
C SER A 34 -26.23 -47.67 -1.40
N ALA A 35 -26.16 -48.13 -2.65
CA ALA A 35 -27.28 -48.79 -3.30
C ALA A 35 -27.83 -49.89 -2.36
N PRO A 36 -29.16 -50.03 -2.21
CA PRO A 36 -29.74 -51.05 -1.34
C PRO A 36 -29.31 -52.47 -1.74
N LEU A 37 -29.03 -52.71 -3.02
CA LEU A 37 -28.42 -53.93 -3.54
C LEU A 37 -27.02 -53.61 -4.09
N SER A 38 -26.03 -54.42 -3.76
CA SER A 38 -24.70 -54.38 -4.38
C SER A 38 -24.09 -55.79 -4.36
N TYR A 39 -23.06 -56.02 -5.17
CA TYR A 39 -22.34 -57.29 -5.17
C TYR A 39 -20.96 -57.09 -4.55
N ASN A 40 -20.60 -57.94 -3.59
CA ASN A 40 -19.23 -58.01 -3.10
C ASN A 40 -18.32 -58.63 -4.17
N GLU A 41 -18.82 -59.69 -4.81
CA GLU A 41 -18.14 -60.39 -5.89
C GLU A 41 -19.16 -61.07 -6.81
N THR A 42 -18.87 -61.07 -8.10
CA THR A 42 -19.59 -61.81 -9.11
C THR A 42 -18.56 -62.58 -9.93
N SER A 43 -18.59 -63.92 -9.87
CA SER A 43 -17.67 -64.79 -10.60
C SER A 43 -18.40 -65.69 -11.60
N TYR A 44 -17.82 -65.91 -12.76
CA TYR A 44 -18.35 -66.80 -13.79
C TYR A 44 -17.34 -67.88 -14.18
N ASP A 45 -17.80 -69.11 -14.30
CA ASP A 45 -17.12 -70.20 -15.01
C ASP A 45 -17.95 -70.55 -16.24
N VAL A 46 -17.37 -70.36 -17.42
CA VAL A 46 -18.04 -70.44 -18.71
C VAL A 46 -17.37 -71.51 -19.55
N GLN A 47 -18.14 -72.49 -20.00
CA GLN A 47 -17.68 -73.57 -20.86
C GLN A 47 -18.47 -73.57 -22.16
N VAL A 48 -17.78 -73.28 -23.27
CA VAL A 48 -18.35 -73.42 -24.61
C VAL A 48 -18.28 -74.89 -25.01
N LEU A 49 -19.42 -75.48 -25.34
CA LEU A 49 -19.55 -76.89 -25.71
C LEU A 49 -19.34 -77.07 -27.23
N ASP A 50 -19.04 -78.29 -27.66
CA ASP A 50 -18.78 -78.64 -29.07
C ASP A 50 -19.96 -78.35 -30.02
N ASN A 51 -21.17 -78.24 -29.47
CA ASN A 51 -22.39 -77.89 -30.21
C ASN A 51 -22.70 -76.39 -30.23
N GLY A 52 -21.85 -75.54 -29.65
CA GLY A 52 -22.00 -74.08 -29.64
C GLY A 52 -22.89 -73.54 -28.53
N ASN A 53 -23.51 -74.41 -27.74
CA ASN A 53 -24.14 -74.00 -26.50
C ASN A 53 -23.08 -73.71 -25.46
N THR A 54 -23.36 -72.78 -24.57
CA THR A 54 -22.41 -72.35 -23.54
C THR A 54 -23.00 -72.63 -22.17
N ARG A 55 -22.37 -73.53 -21.42
CA ARG A 55 -22.70 -73.75 -20.01
C ARG A 55 -22.05 -72.65 -19.19
N VAL A 56 -22.83 -71.98 -18.36
CA VAL A 56 -22.42 -70.86 -17.51
C VAL A 56 -22.78 -71.21 -16.07
N THR A 57 -21.77 -71.28 -15.21
CA THR A 57 -21.94 -71.32 -13.75
C THR A 57 -21.57 -69.94 -13.21
N MET A 58 -22.58 -69.21 -12.72
CA MET A 58 -22.35 -67.90 -12.10
C MET A 58 -22.48 -68.00 -10.59
N THR A 59 -21.56 -67.39 -9.86
CA THR A 59 -21.61 -67.20 -8.42
C THR A 59 -21.76 -65.72 -8.10
N LEU A 60 -22.83 -65.38 -7.38
CA LEU A 60 -23.25 -64.03 -7.06
C LEU A 60 -23.20 -63.83 -5.55
N ASP A 61 -22.26 -63.02 -5.05
CA ASP A 61 -22.18 -62.63 -3.64
C ASP A 61 -22.87 -61.28 -3.40
N TYR A 62 -24.12 -61.35 -2.97
CA TYR A 62 -24.97 -60.20 -2.71
C TYR A 62 -24.70 -59.55 -1.35
N ARG A 63 -24.65 -58.22 -1.35
CA ARG A 63 -24.80 -57.39 -0.16
C ARG A 63 -26.15 -56.68 -0.18
N LEU A 64 -27.02 -57.08 0.74
CA LEU A 64 -28.40 -56.62 0.88
C LEU A 64 -28.50 -55.56 1.99
N GLY A 65 -28.65 -54.29 1.61
CA GLY A 65 -28.93 -53.17 2.50
C GLY A 65 -30.41 -53.10 2.92
N LYS A 66 -30.76 -52.24 3.89
CA LYS A 66 -32.16 -52.06 4.32
C LYS A 66 -32.97 -51.32 3.24
N ARG A 67 -34.13 -51.85 2.84
CA ARG A 67 -35.02 -51.28 1.79
C ARG A 67 -36.14 -50.37 2.31
N GLY A 68 -35.95 -49.72 3.46
CA GLY A 68 -36.98 -48.97 4.20
C GLY A 68 -37.55 -49.76 5.38
N SER A 69 -38.44 -49.15 6.18
CA SER A 69 -38.96 -49.74 7.43
C SER A 69 -39.92 -50.93 7.25
N SER A 70 -40.55 -51.06 6.07
CA SER A 70 -41.61 -52.04 5.80
C SER A 70 -41.32 -53.04 4.67
N LYS A 71 -40.13 -52.99 4.03
CA LYS A 71 -39.78 -53.87 2.91
C LYS A 71 -38.65 -54.83 3.27
N THR A 72 -38.84 -56.12 2.98
CA THR A 72 -37.87 -57.19 3.16
C THR A 72 -37.41 -57.75 1.81
N TRP A 73 -36.20 -58.31 1.77
CA TRP A 73 -35.71 -59.07 0.62
C TRP A 73 -36.30 -60.47 0.67
N LYS A 74 -36.86 -60.91 -0.46
CA LYS A 74 -37.59 -62.17 -0.62
C LYS A 74 -37.22 -62.87 -1.92
N GLN A 75 -37.03 -62.09 -2.98
CA GLN A 75 -36.78 -62.57 -4.32
C GLN A 75 -35.62 -61.79 -4.93
N LEU A 76 -34.73 -62.50 -5.59
CA LEU A 76 -33.60 -61.99 -6.37
C LEU A 76 -33.70 -62.64 -7.76
N TYR A 77 -33.34 -61.92 -8.81
CA TYR A 77 -33.46 -62.45 -10.16
C TYR A 77 -32.38 -61.87 -11.08
N ARG A 78 -32.25 -62.51 -12.24
CA ARG A 78 -31.49 -61.99 -13.37
C ARG A 78 -32.28 -62.15 -14.65
N THR A 79 -32.25 -61.11 -15.47
CA THR A 79 -32.90 -61.10 -16.77
C THR A 79 -31.88 -61.43 -17.85
N ILE A 80 -32.28 -62.28 -18.79
CA ILE A 80 -31.48 -62.67 -19.97
C ILE A 80 -32.28 -62.28 -21.21
N PRO A 81 -31.78 -61.33 -22.02
CA PRO A 81 -32.41 -60.98 -23.27
C PRO A 81 -32.19 -62.10 -24.30
N LEU A 82 -33.28 -62.62 -24.87
CA LEU A 82 -33.26 -63.52 -26.00
C LEU A 82 -33.54 -62.76 -27.29
N SER A 83 -32.73 -63.02 -28.32
CA SER A 83 -32.94 -62.43 -29.65
C SER A 83 -32.42 -63.35 -30.76
N PRO A 84 -32.91 -63.23 -32.00
CA PRO A 84 -32.42 -64.02 -33.14
C PRO A 84 -30.93 -63.77 -33.45
N ALA A 85 -30.40 -62.62 -33.03
CA ALA A 85 -29.01 -62.18 -33.20
C ALA A 85 -28.16 -62.26 -31.93
N GLY A 86 -28.72 -62.78 -30.82
CA GLY A 86 -28.08 -62.92 -29.51
C GLY A 86 -28.26 -64.34 -28.94
N VAL A 87 -28.39 -64.44 -27.61
CA VAL A 87 -28.78 -65.70 -26.98
C VAL A 87 -30.17 -66.07 -27.49
N THR A 88 -30.37 -67.30 -27.96
CA THR A 88 -31.63 -67.73 -28.57
C THR A 88 -32.50 -68.52 -27.61
N ASN A 89 -31.90 -69.17 -26.62
CA ASN A 89 -32.59 -70.00 -25.65
C ASN A 89 -31.76 -70.12 -24.37
N VAL A 90 -32.43 -70.38 -23.24
CA VAL A 90 -31.80 -70.60 -21.94
C VAL A 90 -32.44 -71.80 -21.23
N SER A 91 -31.61 -72.63 -20.62
CA SER A 91 -32.06 -73.72 -19.74
C SER A 91 -31.28 -73.68 -18.44
N VAL A 92 -31.94 -73.86 -17.30
CA VAL A 92 -31.31 -73.82 -15.97
C VAL A 92 -31.11 -75.25 -15.48
N GLU A 93 -29.88 -75.57 -15.09
CA GLU A 93 -29.51 -76.90 -14.57
C GLU A 93 -29.71 -76.97 -13.05
N GLY A 94 -29.50 -75.86 -12.35
CA GLY A 94 -29.76 -75.79 -10.92
C GLY A 94 -29.39 -74.44 -10.30
N VAL A 95 -29.97 -74.18 -9.13
CA VAL A 95 -29.67 -73.03 -8.27
C VAL A 95 -29.31 -73.53 -6.89
N ARG A 96 -28.18 -73.04 -6.34
CA ARG A 96 -27.71 -73.42 -5.01
C ARG A 96 -27.39 -72.18 -4.19
N ASN A 97 -27.83 -72.18 -2.94
CA ASN A 97 -27.41 -71.19 -1.97
C ASN A 97 -26.11 -71.66 -1.31
N LEU A 98 -24.98 -71.05 -1.69
CA LEU A 98 -23.67 -71.40 -1.14
C LEU A 98 -23.47 -70.88 0.29
N SER A 99 -24.28 -69.92 0.74
CA SER A 99 -24.22 -69.43 2.13
C SER A 99 -24.85 -70.40 3.11
N THR A 100 -25.91 -71.13 2.72
CA THR A 100 -26.59 -72.12 3.56
C THR A 100 -26.24 -73.57 3.20
N GLY A 101 -25.68 -73.80 2.02
CA GLY A 101 -25.40 -75.13 1.46
C GLY A 101 -26.60 -75.79 0.78
N GLU A 102 -27.79 -75.18 0.83
CA GLU A 102 -29.05 -75.70 0.31
C GLU A 102 -29.12 -75.62 -1.23
N THR A 103 -29.62 -76.68 -1.87
CA THR A 103 -29.99 -76.67 -3.29
C THR A 103 -31.46 -76.28 -3.42
N TYR A 104 -31.77 -75.30 -4.25
CA TYR A 104 -33.14 -74.83 -4.45
C TYR A 104 -33.87 -75.71 -5.46
N THR A 105 -35.15 -75.97 -5.21
CA THR A 105 -36.00 -76.74 -6.12
C THR A 105 -36.70 -75.81 -7.11
N GLN A 106 -37.01 -76.30 -8.31
CA GLN A 106 -37.78 -75.49 -9.26
C GLN A 106 -39.24 -75.38 -8.79
N GLY A 107 -39.78 -74.17 -8.75
CA GLY A 107 -41.17 -73.86 -8.45
C GLY A 107 -41.78 -72.93 -9.50
N ASP A 108 -43.07 -72.64 -9.35
CA ASP A 108 -43.76 -71.69 -10.23
C ASP A 108 -43.30 -70.24 -9.95
N PRO A 109 -43.26 -69.37 -10.97
CA PRO A 109 -43.00 -67.94 -10.80
C PRO A 109 -44.07 -67.27 -9.94
N VAL A 110 -43.66 -66.56 -8.87
CA VAL A 110 -44.59 -65.89 -7.93
C VAL A 110 -44.14 -64.45 -7.68
N ASP A 111 -45.08 -63.49 -7.72
CA ASP A 111 -44.80 -62.10 -7.36
C ASP A 111 -44.65 -61.97 -5.83
N ALA A 112 -43.44 -61.64 -5.37
CA ALA A 112 -43.11 -61.50 -3.96
C ALA A 112 -43.90 -60.40 -3.22
N SER A 113 -44.49 -59.44 -3.95
CA SER A 113 -45.32 -58.38 -3.36
C SER A 113 -46.70 -58.87 -2.91
N LEU A 114 -47.19 -59.97 -3.49
CA LEU A 114 -48.52 -60.52 -3.23
C LEU A 114 -48.56 -61.51 -2.06
N SER A 115 -47.41 -61.84 -1.47
CA SER A 115 -47.28 -62.82 -0.38
C SER A 115 -46.71 -62.21 0.89
N SER A 116 -47.36 -62.43 2.03
CA SER A 116 -46.89 -61.95 3.34
C SER A 116 -45.59 -62.63 3.75
N ASP A 117 -44.79 -61.98 4.60
CA ASP A 117 -43.51 -62.52 5.09
C ASP A 117 -43.68 -63.90 5.76
N ALA A 118 -44.77 -64.11 6.50
CA ALA A 118 -45.07 -65.38 7.17
C ALA A 118 -45.40 -66.52 6.18
N THR A 119 -46.07 -66.21 5.06
CA THR A 119 -46.41 -67.21 4.04
C THR A 119 -45.23 -67.51 3.10
N TRP A 120 -44.38 -66.51 2.86
CA TRP A 120 -43.26 -66.60 1.93
C TRP A 120 -42.26 -67.70 2.29
N ASP A 121 -41.78 -67.72 3.53
CA ASP A 121 -40.74 -68.66 3.98
C ASP A 121 -41.19 -70.12 3.97
N VAL A 122 -42.50 -70.36 4.08
CA VAL A 122 -43.10 -71.69 4.12
C VAL A 122 -43.40 -72.20 2.70
N ARG A 123 -43.94 -71.35 1.81
CA ARG A 123 -44.47 -71.80 0.51
C ARG A 123 -43.58 -71.52 -0.69
N HIS A 124 -42.72 -70.51 -0.63
CA HIS A 124 -42.04 -69.98 -1.82
C HIS A 124 -40.52 -69.86 -1.66
N ALA A 125 -40.01 -69.64 -0.45
CA ALA A 125 -38.57 -69.59 -0.22
C ALA A 125 -37.88 -70.93 -0.53
N ARG A 126 -36.59 -70.88 -0.88
CA ARG A 126 -35.75 -72.02 -1.31
C ARG A 126 -36.19 -72.66 -2.62
N GLN A 127 -36.92 -71.91 -3.43
CA GLN A 127 -37.30 -72.30 -4.78
C GLN A 127 -36.64 -71.35 -5.80
N TRP A 128 -36.40 -71.84 -7.01
CA TRP A 128 -36.05 -71.01 -8.16
C TRP A 128 -37.10 -71.18 -9.26
N TYR A 129 -37.22 -70.20 -10.13
CA TYR A 129 -38.16 -70.20 -11.25
C TYR A 129 -37.52 -69.59 -12.49
N ILE A 130 -38.13 -69.86 -13.65
CA ILE A 130 -37.78 -69.23 -14.91
C ILE A 130 -39.07 -68.85 -15.63
N THR A 131 -39.13 -67.61 -16.11
CA THR A 131 -40.34 -67.02 -16.73
C THR A 131 -39.93 -66.01 -17.78
N ALA A 132 -40.78 -65.80 -18.79
CA ALA A 132 -40.65 -64.66 -19.68
C ALA A 132 -41.79 -63.65 -19.54
N ASP A 133 -42.85 -64.05 -18.84
CA ASP A 133 -44.02 -63.24 -18.54
C ASP A 133 -44.67 -63.83 -17.28
N MET A 134 -44.61 -63.09 -16.18
CA MET A 134 -45.15 -63.55 -14.90
C MET A 134 -46.68 -63.65 -14.98
N PRO A 135 -47.31 -64.76 -14.50
CA PRO A 135 -46.74 -65.84 -13.68
C PRO A 135 -46.40 -67.12 -14.48
N HIS A 136 -46.30 -67.06 -15.81
CA HIS A 136 -46.14 -68.25 -16.66
C HIS A 136 -44.70 -68.76 -16.64
N SER A 137 -44.52 -70.06 -16.38
CA SER A 137 -43.21 -70.73 -16.46
C SER A 137 -42.71 -70.78 -17.90
N TYR A 138 -41.40 -70.61 -18.07
CA TYR A 138 -40.72 -70.72 -19.37
C TYR A 138 -40.28 -72.17 -19.63
N ASP A 139 -40.69 -72.76 -20.74
CA ASP A 139 -40.20 -74.07 -21.20
C ASP A 139 -39.13 -73.91 -22.28
N SER A 140 -37.88 -74.20 -21.92
CA SER A 140 -36.73 -74.17 -22.83
C SER A 140 -36.86 -75.08 -24.08
N ARG A 141 -37.81 -76.02 -24.11
CA ARG A 141 -38.06 -76.86 -25.31
C ARG A 141 -38.92 -76.18 -26.36
N THR A 142 -39.77 -75.22 -25.97
CA THR A 142 -40.78 -74.60 -26.86
C THR A 142 -40.64 -73.08 -26.96
N ASP A 143 -40.14 -72.42 -25.93
CA ASP A 143 -40.29 -70.97 -25.74
C ASP A 143 -39.07 -70.15 -26.18
N GLY A 144 -38.05 -70.82 -26.72
CA GLY A 144 -36.86 -70.23 -27.31
C GLY A 144 -37.16 -69.44 -28.59
N VAL A 145 -36.24 -68.54 -28.93
CA VAL A 145 -36.29 -67.74 -30.17
C VAL A 145 -35.56 -68.48 -31.28
N ARG A 146 -36.09 -68.43 -32.51
CA ARG A 146 -35.44 -69.05 -33.66
C ARG A 146 -34.27 -68.18 -34.15
N ALA A 147 -33.08 -68.77 -34.21
CA ALA A 147 -31.88 -68.11 -34.73
C ALA A 147 -32.09 -67.61 -36.19
N GLY A 148 -31.60 -66.40 -36.50
CA GLY A 148 -31.60 -65.86 -37.87
C GLY A 148 -32.95 -65.49 -38.48
N SER A 149 -34.04 -65.47 -37.71
CA SER A 149 -35.36 -65.02 -38.22
C SER A 149 -35.37 -63.51 -38.47
N SER A 150 -36.06 -63.05 -39.53
CA SER A 150 -36.26 -61.63 -39.85
C SER A 150 -37.24 -60.90 -38.92
N GLN A 151 -37.90 -61.62 -38.01
CA GLN A 151 -38.77 -61.04 -36.99
C GLN A 151 -37.92 -60.55 -35.80
N SER A 152 -38.02 -59.26 -35.48
CA SER A 152 -37.32 -58.61 -34.35
C SER A 152 -38.03 -58.91 -33.02
N ILE A 153 -38.17 -60.18 -32.66
CA ILE A 153 -38.75 -60.58 -31.38
C ILE A 153 -37.61 -60.60 -30.35
N GLU A 154 -37.55 -59.58 -29.50
CA GLU A 154 -36.73 -59.58 -28.28
C GLU A 154 -37.59 -60.02 -27.10
N LYS A 155 -37.13 -61.03 -26.35
CA LYS A 155 -37.85 -61.61 -25.21
C LYS A 155 -36.93 -61.62 -24.00
N ASN A 156 -37.33 -60.96 -22.92
CA ASN A 156 -36.56 -60.96 -21.68
C ASN A 156 -37.00 -62.13 -20.80
N VAL A 157 -36.10 -63.09 -20.57
CA VAL A 157 -36.35 -64.23 -19.70
C VAL A 157 -35.76 -63.93 -18.32
N GLU A 158 -36.59 -63.91 -17.30
CA GLU A 158 -36.20 -63.78 -15.91
C GLU A 158 -35.93 -65.16 -15.29
N ILE A 159 -34.77 -65.30 -14.65
CA ILE A 159 -34.44 -66.42 -13.78
C ILE A 159 -34.37 -65.88 -12.37
N GLY A 160 -35.29 -66.31 -11.52
CA GLY A 160 -35.38 -65.83 -10.15
C GLY A 160 -35.20 -66.93 -9.13
N TRP A 161 -34.75 -66.54 -7.94
CA TRP A 161 -34.61 -67.42 -6.79
C TRP A 161 -35.13 -66.74 -5.52
N ASN A 162 -35.98 -67.48 -4.84
CA ASN A 162 -36.71 -67.04 -3.66
C ASN A 162 -35.88 -67.35 -2.42
N ILE A 163 -35.37 -66.31 -1.78
CA ILE A 163 -34.62 -66.40 -0.52
C ILE A 163 -35.57 -66.27 0.67
N PRO A 164 -35.20 -66.79 1.86
CA PRO A 164 -35.93 -66.50 3.07
C PRO A 164 -36.01 -64.98 3.34
N VAL A 165 -37.08 -64.55 4.02
CA VAL A 165 -37.32 -63.15 4.37
C VAL A 165 -36.10 -62.55 5.07
N THR A 166 -35.43 -61.64 4.38
CA THR A 166 -34.15 -61.06 4.81
C THR A 166 -34.28 -59.54 4.93
N LYS A 167 -34.05 -58.97 6.11
CA LYS A 167 -34.09 -57.50 6.30
C LYS A 167 -32.86 -56.81 5.70
N SER A 168 -31.69 -57.41 5.91
CA SER A 168 -30.40 -57.00 5.37
C SER A 168 -29.40 -58.13 5.58
N ALA A 169 -28.42 -58.29 4.69
CA ALA A 169 -27.36 -59.26 4.79
C ALA A 169 -26.06 -58.69 4.21
N LYS A 170 -24.93 -58.99 4.83
CA LYS A 170 -23.61 -58.52 4.35
C LYS A 170 -23.10 -59.34 3.16
N SER A 171 -23.52 -60.60 3.08
CA SER A 171 -23.17 -61.57 2.04
C SER A 171 -24.28 -62.60 1.94
N VAL A 172 -24.76 -62.85 0.73
CA VAL A 172 -25.64 -63.97 0.36
C VAL A 172 -25.11 -64.49 -0.96
N ARG A 173 -24.57 -65.70 -0.96
CA ARG A 173 -23.92 -66.29 -2.13
C ARG A 173 -24.85 -67.27 -2.82
N ILE A 174 -25.18 -66.98 -4.06
CA ILE A 174 -26.02 -67.84 -4.90
C ILE A 174 -25.21 -68.30 -6.10
N GLU A 175 -25.25 -69.60 -6.37
CA GLU A 175 -24.72 -70.21 -7.57
C GLU A 175 -25.87 -70.59 -8.49
N VAL A 176 -25.78 -70.21 -9.76
CA VAL A 176 -26.75 -70.58 -10.79
C VAL A 176 -25.98 -71.21 -11.94
N THR A 177 -26.33 -72.44 -12.29
CA THR A 177 -25.79 -73.12 -13.46
C THR A 177 -26.85 -73.20 -14.54
N MET A 178 -26.51 -72.75 -15.75
CA MET A 178 -27.42 -72.70 -16.89
C MET A 178 -26.68 -72.98 -18.20
N THR A 179 -27.42 -73.37 -19.24
CA THR A 179 -26.91 -73.50 -20.59
C THR A 179 -27.61 -72.48 -21.49
N LEU A 180 -26.81 -71.63 -22.14
CA LEU A 180 -27.23 -70.60 -23.09
C LEU A 180 -26.98 -71.09 -24.52
N ALA A 181 -27.99 -70.98 -25.38
CA ALA A 181 -27.87 -71.32 -26.80
C ALA A 181 -27.60 -70.07 -27.66
N GLY A 182 -26.84 -70.24 -28.74
CA GLY A 182 -26.65 -69.19 -29.74
C GLY A 182 -25.59 -68.14 -29.42
N MET A 183 -24.62 -68.43 -28.55
CA MET A 183 -23.54 -67.48 -28.23
C MET A 183 -22.41 -67.44 -29.27
N VAL A 184 -22.33 -68.46 -30.14
CA VAL A 184 -21.34 -68.56 -31.23
C VAL A 184 -22.02 -68.37 -32.58
N THR A 185 -21.42 -67.54 -33.43
CA THR A 185 -21.82 -67.33 -34.84
C THR A 185 -20.71 -67.79 -35.76
N ALA A 186 -21.01 -68.61 -36.76
CA ALA A 186 -20.07 -68.92 -37.84
C ALA A 186 -19.98 -67.74 -38.80
N CYS A 187 -18.78 -67.22 -39.03
CA CYS A 187 -18.53 -66.17 -40.02
C CYS A 187 -17.60 -66.69 -41.12
N GLN A 188 -17.49 -65.98 -42.24
CA GLN A 188 -16.58 -66.38 -43.31
C GLN A 188 -15.12 -66.32 -42.81
N GLY A 189 -14.50 -67.49 -42.63
CA GLY A 189 -13.10 -67.68 -42.23
C GLY A 189 -12.82 -67.73 -40.72
N ASN A 190 -13.79 -67.48 -39.83
CA ASN A 190 -13.64 -67.58 -38.36
C ASN A 190 -15.01 -67.74 -37.67
N ASP A 191 -15.05 -68.36 -36.49
CA ASP A 191 -16.22 -68.35 -35.60
C ASP A 191 -16.12 -67.19 -34.59
N VAL A 192 -17.25 -66.56 -34.21
CA VAL A 192 -17.29 -65.44 -33.26
C VAL A 192 -18.15 -65.77 -32.05
N PHE A 193 -17.55 -65.76 -30.87
CA PHE A 193 -18.21 -65.87 -29.58
C PHE A 193 -18.48 -64.48 -28.99
N ASN A 194 -19.73 -64.22 -28.62
CA ASN A 194 -20.15 -62.97 -28.00
C ASN A 194 -20.91 -63.24 -26.70
N TRP A 195 -20.46 -62.63 -25.61
CA TRP A 195 -21.07 -62.79 -24.31
C TRP A 195 -21.11 -61.48 -23.53
N GLN A 196 -22.31 -61.06 -23.12
CA GLN A 196 -22.51 -59.86 -22.33
C GLN A 196 -23.14 -60.22 -20.98
N PRO A 197 -22.33 -60.54 -19.95
CA PRO A 197 -22.83 -60.88 -18.62
C PRO A 197 -23.45 -59.69 -17.88
N VAL A 198 -23.04 -58.46 -18.18
CA VAL A 198 -23.57 -57.23 -17.57
C VAL A 198 -23.93 -56.25 -18.66
N ASP A 199 -25.13 -55.68 -18.60
CA ASP A 199 -25.63 -54.68 -19.54
C ASP A 199 -25.77 -53.30 -18.89
N GLU A 200 -26.09 -52.30 -19.72
CA GLU A 200 -26.25 -50.90 -19.29
C GLU A 200 -27.48 -50.67 -18.40
N THR A 201 -28.35 -51.67 -18.22
CA THR A 201 -29.50 -51.62 -17.32
C THR A 201 -29.15 -52.08 -15.90
N ASN A 202 -27.93 -52.57 -15.66
CA ASN A 202 -27.50 -52.98 -14.34
C ASN A 202 -27.39 -51.80 -13.35
N ASP A 203 -28.40 -51.64 -12.51
CA ASP A 203 -28.47 -50.60 -11.48
C ASP A 203 -27.74 -50.96 -10.16
N SER A 204 -27.06 -52.11 -10.10
CA SER A 204 -26.39 -52.60 -8.89
C SER A 204 -24.86 -52.64 -9.08
N PRO A 205 -24.08 -51.91 -8.28
CA PRO A 205 -22.63 -51.89 -8.42
C PRO A 205 -22.01 -53.23 -8.01
N ILE A 206 -20.96 -53.65 -8.72
CA ILE A 206 -20.21 -54.88 -8.44
C ILE A 206 -18.81 -54.50 -7.96
N ARG A 207 -18.45 -54.87 -6.74
CA ARG A 207 -17.13 -54.56 -6.19
C ARG A 207 -16.01 -55.34 -6.91
N ARG A 208 -16.22 -56.63 -7.19
CA ARG A 208 -15.29 -57.45 -7.95
C ARG A 208 -16.04 -58.31 -8.96
N PHE A 209 -15.65 -58.24 -10.21
CA PHE A 209 -16.16 -59.11 -11.26
C PHE A 209 -15.02 -59.98 -11.76
N SER A 210 -15.25 -61.28 -11.89
CA SER A 210 -14.29 -62.23 -12.47
C SER A 210 -15.00 -63.21 -13.40
N ALA A 211 -14.33 -63.64 -14.45
CA ALA A 211 -14.84 -64.67 -15.34
C ALA A 211 -13.70 -65.53 -15.87
N THR A 212 -13.94 -66.84 -15.93
CA THR A 212 -13.08 -67.84 -16.56
C THR A 212 -13.86 -68.45 -17.71
N VAL A 213 -13.29 -68.47 -18.90
CA VAL A 213 -13.92 -68.98 -20.12
C VAL A 213 -13.05 -70.07 -20.71
N ARG A 214 -13.67 -71.22 -20.98
CA ARG A 214 -13.05 -72.43 -21.53
C ARG A 214 -13.68 -72.72 -22.88
N PHE A 215 -12.84 -72.84 -23.91
CA PHE A 215 -13.25 -73.17 -25.27
C PHE A 215 -12.93 -74.65 -25.58
N PRO A 216 -13.52 -75.25 -26.63
CA PRO A 216 -13.17 -76.60 -27.08
C PRO A 216 -11.68 -76.74 -27.42
N GLN A 217 -11.14 -77.96 -27.41
CA GLN A 217 -9.69 -78.26 -27.50
C GLN A 217 -8.97 -77.70 -28.75
N ALA A 218 -9.69 -77.27 -29.78
CA ALA A 218 -9.13 -76.71 -31.01
C ALA A 218 -8.74 -75.22 -30.91
N VAL A 219 -9.06 -74.54 -29.79
CA VAL A 219 -8.83 -73.10 -29.60
C VAL A 219 -7.67 -72.86 -28.63
N ASP A 220 -6.63 -72.15 -29.08
CA ASP A 220 -5.50 -71.72 -28.25
C ASP A 220 -5.26 -70.20 -28.35
N ALA A 221 -4.30 -69.67 -27.58
CA ALA A 221 -3.98 -68.24 -27.59
C ALA A 221 -3.28 -67.76 -28.88
N GLU A 222 -2.71 -68.67 -29.68
CA GLU A 222 -2.04 -68.31 -30.93
C GLU A 222 -3.05 -68.18 -32.08
N ASN A 223 -4.15 -68.93 -32.02
CA ASN A 223 -5.15 -69.01 -33.08
C ASN A 223 -6.48 -68.28 -32.78
N SER A 224 -6.59 -67.63 -31.61
CA SER A 224 -7.78 -66.86 -31.21
C SER A 224 -7.44 -65.42 -30.83
N THR A 225 -8.41 -64.51 -30.92
CA THR A 225 -8.25 -63.11 -30.46
C THR A 225 -9.46 -62.70 -29.64
N MET A 226 -9.24 -62.07 -28.49
CA MET A 226 -10.30 -61.77 -27.52
C MET A 226 -10.26 -60.31 -27.06
N TRP A 227 -11.44 -59.73 -26.87
CA TRP A 227 -11.63 -58.37 -26.40
C TRP A 227 -12.63 -58.34 -25.25
N VAL A 228 -12.26 -57.66 -24.16
CA VAL A 228 -13.18 -57.32 -23.07
C VAL A 228 -13.53 -55.85 -23.22
N HIS A 229 -14.80 -55.57 -23.51
CA HIS A 229 -15.36 -54.22 -23.60
C HIS A 229 -15.95 -53.82 -22.23
N TYR A 230 -15.32 -52.87 -21.56
CA TYR A 230 -15.78 -52.31 -20.27
C TYR A 230 -15.12 -50.96 -19.95
N ASP A 231 -15.89 -49.87 -19.75
CA ASP A 231 -15.43 -48.45 -19.62
C ASP A 231 -14.27 -48.22 -18.62
N GLY A 232 -14.17 -49.08 -17.60
CA GLY A 232 -13.13 -49.00 -16.58
C GLY A 232 -11.86 -49.81 -16.87
N LYS A 233 -11.13 -50.14 -15.80
CA LYS A 233 -9.92 -50.96 -15.89
C LYS A 233 -10.29 -52.43 -15.77
N SER A 234 -9.84 -53.24 -16.72
CA SER A 234 -9.92 -54.70 -16.69
C SER A 234 -8.53 -55.33 -16.70
N THR A 235 -8.45 -56.55 -16.22
CA THR A 235 -7.28 -57.43 -16.32
C THR A 235 -7.69 -58.66 -17.12
N THR A 236 -6.83 -59.11 -18.02
CA THR A 236 -7.05 -60.32 -18.83
C THR A 236 -5.80 -61.20 -18.76
N ALA A 237 -5.99 -62.51 -18.71
CA ALA A 237 -4.91 -63.49 -18.74
C ALA A 237 -5.36 -64.75 -19.47
N TYR A 238 -4.40 -65.45 -20.07
CA TYR A 238 -4.63 -66.75 -20.70
C TYR A 238 -3.65 -67.76 -20.12
N HIS A 239 -4.15 -68.89 -19.62
CA HIS A 239 -3.34 -69.99 -19.12
C HIS A 239 -4.08 -71.33 -19.28
N ASP A 240 -3.38 -72.37 -19.74
CA ASP A 240 -3.88 -73.75 -19.80
C ASP A 240 -5.26 -73.92 -20.50
N GLY A 241 -5.46 -73.26 -21.65
CA GLY A 241 -6.74 -73.36 -22.37
C GLY A 241 -7.89 -72.54 -21.75
N MET A 242 -7.60 -71.73 -20.73
CA MET A 242 -8.57 -70.91 -20.02
C MET A 242 -8.26 -69.42 -20.19
N PHE A 243 -9.27 -68.65 -20.58
CA PHE A 243 -9.21 -67.20 -20.59
C PHE A 243 -9.84 -66.65 -19.31
N THR A 244 -9.08 -65.88 -18.55
CA THR A 244 -9.57 -65.23 -17.34
C THR A 244 -9.58 -63.73 -17.51
N PHE A 245 -10.64 -63.09 -17.01
CA PHE A 245 -10.64 -61.63 -16.89
C PHE A 245 -11.30 -61.16 -15.60
N GLY A 246 -10.76 -60.06 -15.07
CA GLY A 246 -11.15 -59.48 -13.79
C GLY A 246 -11.32 -57.98 -13.88
N ILE A 247 -12.34 -57.46 -13.20
CA ILE A 247 -12.66 -56.02 -13.12
C ILE A 247 -12.90 -55.67 -11.65
N ASP A 248 -12.14 -54.71 -11.14
CA ASP A 248 -12.36 -54.14 -9.80
C ASP A 248 -13.28 -52.91 -9.93
N GLY A 249 -14.49 -53.01 -9.37
CA GLY A 249 -15.46 -51.92 -9.29
C GLY A 249 -16.24 -51.66 -10.58
N VAL A 250 -17.13 -52.57 -10.97
CA VAL A 250 -18.11 -52.33 -12.03
C VAL A 250 -19.17 -51.33 -11.53
N ARG A 251 -19.28 -50.19 -12.23
CA ARG A 251 -20.24 -49.12 -11.91
C ARG A 251 -21.65 -49.51 -12.35
N THR A 252 -22.65 -48.86 -11.77
CA THR A 252 -24.04 -48.93 -12.25
C THR A 252 -24.11 -48.37 -13.67
N LYS A 253 -25.00 -48.93 -14.48
CA LYS A 253 -25.22 -48.53 -15.89
C LYS A 253 -23.98 -48.65 -16.78
N SER A 254 -23.11 -49.59 -16.47
CA SER A 254 -21.97 -49.98 -17.31
C SER A 254 -22.17 -51.40 -17.79
N TYR A 255 -21.80 -51.69 -19.04
CA TYR A 255 -21.84 -53.05 -19.58
C TYR A 255 -20.47 -53.72 -19.50
N VAL A 256 -20.46 -55.04 -19.39
CA VAL A 256 -19.27 -55.88 -19.53
C VAL A 256 -19.58 -56.87 -20.64
N GLN A 257 -18.80 -56.83 -21.72
CA GLN A 257 -18.94 -57.74 -22.85
C GLN A 257 -17.60 -58.37 -23.20
N LEU A 258 -17.61 -59.67 -23.47
CA LEU A 258 -16.51 -60.43 -24.02
C LEU A 258 -16.84 -60.81 -25.46
N THR A 259 -15.93 -60.48 -26.36
CA THR A 259 -15.96 -60.86 -27.77
C THR A 259 -14.72 -61.70 -28.04
N ALA A 260 -14.86 -62.90 -28.60
CA ALA A 260 -13.74 -63.77 -28.98
C ALA A 260 -13.89 -64.27 -30.41
N MET A 261 -12.81 -64.17 -31.18
CA MET A 261 -12.66 -64.77 -32.50
C MET A 261 -11.95 -66.11 -32.35
N LEU A 262 -12.56 -67.14 -32.92
CA LEU A 262 -12.13 -68.54 -32.85
C LEU A 262 -11.86 -69.04 -34.28
N PRO A 263 -10.97 -70.03 -34.46
CA PRO A 263 -10.76 -70.68 -35.75
C PRO A 263 -12.07 -71.19 -36.37
N GLU A 264 -12.17 -71.19 -37.70
CA GLU A 264 -13.34 -71.75 -38.39
C GLU A 264 -13.54 -73.22 -38.03
N GLY A 265 -14.77 -73.58 -37.66
CA GLY A 265 -15.11 -74.96 -37.27
C GLY A 265 -14.71 -75.31 -35.83
N SER A 266 -14.41 -74.32 -34.99
CA SER A 266 -14.19 -74.50 -33.54
C SER A 266 -15.40 -75.10 -32.85
N VAL A 267 -16.57 -74.97 -33.45
CA VAL A 267 -17.84 -75.57 -33.03
C VAL A 267 -18.45 -76.36 -34.18
N ALA A 268 -18.89 -77.59 -33.92
CA ALA A 268 -19.37 -78.50 -34.97
C ALA A 268 -20.71 -78.06 -35.61
N ARG A 269 -21.56 -77.35 -34.87
CA ARG A 269 -22.90 -76.90 -35.31
C ARG A 269 -23.30 -75.56 -34.66
N PRO A 270 -22.71 -74.43 -35.09
CA PRO A 270 -23.10 -73.12 -34.56
C PRO A 270 -24.56 -72.81 -34.90
N ALA A 271 -25.27 -72.17 -33.97
CA ALA A 271 -26.70 -71.88 -34.15
C ALA A 271 -26.96 -70.76 -35.18
N ARG A 272 -25.94 -70.00 -35.58
CA ARG A 272 -26.03 -68.84 -36.47
C ARG A 272 -24.89 -68.84 -37.48
N THR A 273 -25.18 -68.37 -38.69
CA THR A 273 -24.20 -68.16 -39.76
C THR A 273 -24.33 -66.73 -40.30
N ASP A 274 -23.21 -66.02 -40.44
CA ASP A 274 -23.13 -64.67 -41.00
C ASP A 274 -22.16 -64.65 -42.18
N THR A 275 -22.52 -63.94 -43.25
CA THR A 275 -21.70 -63.78 -44.46
C THR A 275 -20.59 -62.73 -44.31
N ALA A 276 -20.56 -61.99 -43.20
CA ALA A 276 -19.49 -61.04 -42.91
C ALA A 276 -18.11 -61.71 -42.80
N SER A 277 -17.09 -61.07 -43.38
CA SER A 277 -15.70 -61.55 -43.30
C SER A 277 -15.14 -61.35 -41.90
N GLY A 278 -14.66 -62.42 -41.27
CA GLY A 278 -14.09 -62.36 -39.91
C GLY A 278 -12.93 -61.37 -39.77
N SER A 279 -12.15 -61.14 -40.83
CA SER A 279 -11.05 -60.16 -40.82
C SER A 279 -11.53 -58.70 -40.77
N GLN A 280 -12.70 -58.38 -41.34
CA GLN A 280 -13.26 -57.02 -41.27
C GLN A 280 -13.78 -56.70 -39.86
N LEU A 281 -14.36 -57.68 -39.18
CA LEU A 281 -14.77 -57.56 -37.78
C LEU A 281 -13.57 -57.34 -36.85
N ASN A 282 -12.43 -58.00 -37.12
CA ASN A 282 -11.19 -57.86 -36.33
C ASN A 282 -10.63 -56.42 -36.38
N GLU A 283 -10.59 -55.83 -37.58
CA GLU A 283 -10.13 -54.46 -37.77
C GLU A 283 -11.08 -53.44 -37.11
N GLN A 284 -12.40 -53.70 -37.11
CA GLN A 284 -13.36 -52.85 -36.41
C GLN A 284 -13.15 -52.87 -34.89
N GLU A 285 -12.92 -54.04 -34.30
CA GLU A 285 -12.68 -54.15 -32.86
C GLU A 285 -11.33 -53.56 -32.44
N ARG A 286 -10.26 -53.74 -33.23
CA ARG A 286 -8.97 -53.06 -33.00
C ARG A 286 -9.07 -51.53 -33.02
N ARG A 287 -9.87 -50.98 -33.94
CA ARG A 287 -10.10 -49.52 -34.01
C ARG A 287 -10.86 -49.00 -32.80
N ARG A 288 -11.86 -49.75 -32.32
CA ARG A 288 -12.61 -49.44 -31.09
C ARG A 288 -11.69 -49.44 -29.87
N GLU A 289 -10.83 -50.44 -29.73
CA GLU A 289 -9.82 -50.53 -28.65
C GLU A 289 -8.85 -49.34 -28.66
N THR A 290 -8.36 -48.95 -29.84
CA THR A 290 -7.38 -47.85 -29.98
C THR A 290 -8.00 -46.49 -29.62
N LYS A 291 -9.22 -46.23 -30.11
CA LYS A 291 -9.97 -45.00 -29.80
C LYS A 291 -10.19 -44.87 -28.29
N TRP A 292 -10.59 -45.97 -27.68
CA TRP A 292 -10.84 -46.05 -26.25
C TRP A 292 -9.59 -45.80 -25.41
N ARG A 293 -8.46 -46.45 -25.74
CA ARG A 293 -7.17 -46.23 -25.06
C ARG A 293 -6.74 -44.76 -25.07
N ASN A 294 -7.03 -44.03 -26.15
CA ASN A 294 -6.73 -42.60 -26.27
C ASN A 294 -7.66 -41.73 -25.41
N GLU A 295 -8.95 -42.06 -25.33
CA GLU A 295 -9.94 -41.34 -24.52
C GLU A 295 -9.68 -41.50 -23.01
N GLN A 296 -9.19 -42.66 -22.56
CA GLN A 296 -8.81 -42.89 -21.16
C GLN A 296 -7.58 -42.07 -20.70
N GLN A 297 -6.67 -41.70 -21.61
CA GLN A 297 -5.47 -40.93 -21.26
C GLN A 297 -5.66 -39.40 -21.29
N SER A 298 -6.58 -38.88 -22.10
CA SER A 298 -6.71 -37.43 -22.36
C SER A 298 -7.53 -36.68 -21.31
N SER A 299 -8.65 -37.27 -20.85
CA SER A 299 -9.63 -36.57 -20.00
C SER A 299 -9.11 -36.23 -18.59
N ALA A 300 -8.34 -37.14 -17.97
CA ALA A 300 -7.78 -36.91 -16.64
C ALA A 300 -6.53 -36.01 -16.67
N ARG A 301 -5.70 -36.11 -17.72
CA ARG A 301 -4.49 -35.29 -17.86
C ARG A 301 -4.83 -33.84 -18.19
N GLY A 302 -5.82 -33.60 -19.06
CA GLY A 302 -6.27 -32.25 -19.40
C GLY A 302 -6.79 -31.47 -18.18
N LEU A 303 -7.61 -32.11 -17.34
CA LEU A 303 -8.16 -31.47 -16.14
C LEU A 303 -7.08 -31.14 -15.09
N LEU A 304 -6.11 -32.04 -14.87
CA LEU A 304 -5.03 -31.82 -13.91
C LEU A 304 -4.05 -30.72 -14.37
N VAL A 305 -3.72 -30.68 -15.66
CA VAL A 305 -2.82 -29.65 -16.22
C VAL A 305 -3.48 -28.28 -16.16
N VAL A 306 -4.74 -28.15 -16.59
CA VAL A 306 -5.48 -26.89 -16.52
C VAL A 306 -5.68 -26.43 -15.06
N SER A 307 -6.00 -27.35 -14.15
CA SER A 307 -6.13 -27.03 -12.72
C SER A 307 -4.80 -26.59 -12.11
N GLY A 308 -3.68 -27.24 -12.49
CA GLY A 308 -2.33 -26.84 -12.07
C GLY A 308 -1.95 -25.45 -12.57
N MET A 309 -2.25 -25.12 -13.83
CA MET A 309 -1.99 -23.79 -14.39
C MET A 309 -2.82 -22.69 -13.69
N LEU A 310 -4.11 -22.95 -13.40
CA LEU A 310 -4.97 -22.01 -12.69
C LEU A 310 -4.53 -21.79 -11.24
N LEU A 311 -4.10 -22.84 -10.54
CA LEU A 311 -3.54 -22.72 -9.18
C LEU A 311 -2.21 -21.95 -9.17
N LEU A 312 -1.36 -22.17 -10.16
CA LEU A 312 -0.11 -21.42 -10.32
C LEU A 312 -0.38 -19.93 -10.57
N ALA A 313 -1.32 -19.61 -11.47
CA ALA A 313 -1.73 -18.24 -11.72
C ALA A 313 -2.31 -17.58 -10.46
N ALA A 314 -3.15 -18.29 -9.70
CA ALA A 314 -3.68 -17.82 -8.42
C ALA A 314 -2.57 -17.53 -7.40
N ALA A 315 -1.57 -18.41 -7.29
CA ALA A 315 -0.44 -18.25 -6.39
C ALA A 315 0.43 -17.03 -6.76
N VAL A 316 0.69 -16.81 -8.05
CA VAL A 316 1.43 -15.64 -8.55
C VAL A 316 0.66 -14.34 -8.24
N ILE A 317 -0.64 -14.32 -8.50
CA ILE A 317 -1.51 -13.16 -8.22
C ILE A 317 -1.59 -12.89 -6.70
N ALA A 318 -1.68 -13.94 -5.88
CA ALA A 318 -1.66 -13.84 -4.43
C ALA A 318 -0.31 -13.31 -3.90
N ALA A 319 0.81 -13.74 -4.48
CA ALA A 319 2.14 -13.24 -4.14
C ALA A 319 2.30 -11.75 -4.46
N ILE A 320 1.77 -11.28 -5.61
CA ILE A 320 1.76 -9.87 -5.99
C ILE A 320 0.88 -9.05 -5.02
N GLY A 321 -0.29 -9.57 -4.64
CA GLY A 321 -1.19 -8.96 -3.65
C GLY A 321 -0.56 -8.88 -2.25
N MET A 322 0.07 -9.97 -1.78
CA MET A 322 0.82 -9.95 -0.51
C MET A 322 1.94 -8.93 -0.55
N ARG A 323 2.69 -8.83 -1.65
CA ARG A 323 3.76 -7.83 -1.82
C ARG A 323 3.24 -6.39 -1.66
N SER A 324 2.04 -6.07 -2.14
CA SER A 324 1.47 -4.72 -1.99
C SER A 324 1.04 -4.42 -0.54
N VAL A 325 0.42 -5.38 0.15
CA VAL A 325 0.02 -5.26 1.58
C VAL A 325 1.25 -5.15 2.49
N PHE A 326 2.28 -6.00 2.25
CA PHE A 326 3.54 -5.93 2.99
C PHE A 326 4.29 -4.62 2.73
N ARG A 327 4.19 -4.04 1.51
CA ARG A 327 4.79 -2.73 1.21
C ARG A 327 4.14 -1.60 2.00
N GLN A 328 2.82 -1.58 2.18
CA GLN A 328 2.13 -0.61 3.05
C GLN A 328 2.49 -0.79 4.54
N GLY A 329 2.54 -2.03 5.03
CA GLY A 329 2.96 -2.35 6.39
C GLY A 329 4.40 -1.89 6.67
N ARG A 330 5.31 -2.12 5.70
CA ARG A 330 6.69 -1.61 5.74
C ARG A 330 6.76 -0.09 5.62
N LEU A 331 5.89 0.55 4.84
CA LEU A 331 5.85 2.02 4.75
C LEU A 331 5.51 2.62 6.11
N ARG A 332 4.46 2.17 6.80
CA ARG A 332 4.14 2.67 8.15
C ARG A 332 5.25 2.42 9.16
N GLY A 333 5.84 1.22 9.16
CA GLY A 333 6.98 0.91 10.02
C GLY A 333 8.21 1.74 9.69
N ARG A 334 8.47 2.05 8.41
CA ARG A 334 9.54 2.95 7.98
C ARG A 334 9.27 4.39 8.39
N LEU A 335 8.05 4.90 8.22
CA LEU A 335 7.69 6.26 8.63
C LEU A 335 7.83 6.45 10.15
N GLU A 336 7.39 5.46 10.95
CA GLU A 336 7.56 5.47 12.41
C GLU A 336 9.04 5.33 12.82
N ALA A 337 9.85 4.60 12.05
CA ALA A 337 11.30 4.53 12.29
C ALA A 337 12.04 5.80 11.87
N ILE A 338 11.55 6.52 10.85
CA ILE A 338 12.14 7.77 10.36
C ILE A 338 11.85 8.91 11.34
N MET A 339 10.58 9.11 11.72
CA MET A 339 10.16 10.17 12.66
C MET A 339 8.99 9.68 13.53
N PRO A 340 9.28 9.16 14.75
CA PRO A 340 8.25 8.69 15.68
C PRO A 340 7.31 9.81 16.17
N TYR A 341 7.90 10.98 16.45
CA TYR A 341 7.24 12.23 16.84
C TYR A 341 7.84 13.37 16.03
N TRP A 342 7.00 14.34 15.64
CA TRP A 342 7.43 15.54 14.92
C TRP A 342 6.66 16.72 15.48
N ARG A 343 7.36 17.76 15.94
CA ARG A 343 6.73 18.95 16.54
C ARG A 343 6.53 20.07 15.51
N GLY A 344 7.37 20.15 14.47
CA GLY A 344 7.30 21.22 13.48
C GLY A 344 5.99 21.19 12.68
N LEU A 345 5.56 22.34 12.17
CA LEU A 345 4.46 22.37 11.21
C LEU A 345 4.98 21.86 9.87
N PRO A 346 4.35 20.85 9.24
CA PRO A 346 4.82 20.34 7.97
C PRO A 346 4.63 21.41 6.88
N PRO A 347 5.54 21.51 5.88
CA PRO A 347 5.50 22.51 4.82
C PRO A 347 4.46 22.17 3.75
N ILE A 348 3.21 22.00 4.17
CA ILE A 348 2.07 21.59 3.34
C ILE A 348 0.84 22.34 3.82
N SER A 349 -0.05 22.74 2.92
CA SER A 349 -1.28 23.41 3.35
C SER A 349 -2.10 22.50 4.28
N PRO A 350 -2.87 23.05 5.24
CA PRO A 350 -3.68 22.23 6.14
C PRO A 350 -4.69 21.33 5.41
N GLY A 351 -5.25 21.80 4.29
CA GLY A 351 -6.11 21.00 3.42
C GLY A 351 -5.38 19.81 2.79
N ALA A 352 -4.18 20.02 2.27
CA ALA A 352 -3.37 18.93 1.73
C ALA A 352 -2.80 18.01 2.84
N ALA A 353 -2.52 18.55 4.04
CA ALA A 353 -2.10 17.78 5.21
C ALA A 353 -3.16 16.76 5.66
N ALA A 354 -4.45 17.14 5.63
CA ALA A 354 -5.56 16.23 5.92
C ALA A 354 -5.56 15.02 4.96
N LEU A 355 -5.31 15.26 3.67
CA LEU A 355 -5.22 14.22 2.64
C LEU A 355 -4.06 13.26 2.91
N VAL A 356 -2.88 13.80 3.22
CA VAL A 356 -1.67 13.01 3.55
C VAL A 356 -1.88 12.22 4.84
N TYR A 357 -2.46 12.82 5.88
CA TYR A 357 -2.68 12.18 7.17
C TYR A 357 -3.58 10.94 7.07
N ASP A 358 -4.71 11.06 6.38
CA ASP A 358 -5.60 9.93 6.12
C ASP A 358 -4.91 8.84 5.27
N THR A 359 -4.16 9.26 4.26
CA THR A 359 -3.42 8.37 3.35
C THR A 359 -2.42 7.50 4.13
N VAL A 360 -1.61 8.13 4.97
CA VAL A 360 -0.58 7.43 5.76
C VAL A 360 -1.20 6.55 6.85
N ASN A 361 -2.31 6.98 7.44
CA ASN A 361 -3.06 6.20 8.43
C ASN A 361 -3.98 5.14 7.81
N GLY A 362 -4.10 5.11 6.47
CA GLY A 362 -4.97 4.22 5.70
C GLY A 362 -6.41 4.26 6.17
N VAL A 363 -6.86 5.47 6.48
CA VAL A 363 -8.28 5.78 6.64
C VAL A 363 -8.84 5.87 5.21
N ALA A 364 -9.95 5.18 4.92
CA ALA A 364 -10.59 5.30 3.62
C ALA A 364 -10.97 6.76 3.39
N THR A 365 -10.76 7.29 2.17
CA THR A 365 -11.21 8.61 1.75
C THR A 365 -12.73 8.68 1.90
N ASP A 366 -13.19 9.15 3.06
CA ASP A 366 -14.59 9.29 3.43
C ASP A 366 -15.08 10.70 3.10
N ARG A 367 -16.39 10.87 2.98
CA ARG A 367 -17.10 12.15 2.80
C ARG A 367 -16.69 13.21 3.84
N ARG A 368 -16.23 12.76 5.01
CA ARG A 368 -15.70 13.59 6.11
C ARG A 368 -14.33 14.24 5.80
N LEU A 369 -13.60 13.75 4.80
CA LEU A 369 -12.28 14.29 4.42
C LEU A 369 -12.40 15.68 3.81
N ILE A 370 -13.31 15.86 2.85
CA ILE A 370 -13.50 17.16 2.18
C ILE A 370 -13.92 18.24 3.20
N GLY A 371 -14.78 17.87 4.15
CA GLY A 371 -15.16 18.75 5.26
C GLY A 371 -13.95 19.19 6.09
N ARG A 372 -13.09 18.24 6.50
CA ARG A 372 -11.85 18.56 7.24
C ARG A 372 -10.87 19.42 6.44
N GLN A 373 -10.73 19.17 5.14
CA GLN A 373 -9.88 19.98 4.26
C GLN A 373 -10.33 21.44 4.23
N LEU A 374 -11.62 21.66 4.02
CA LEU A 374 -12.20 23.01 3.99
C LEU A 374 -12.10 23.68 5.36
N SER A 375 -12.50 23.00 6.43
CA SER A 375 -12.44 23.55 7.80
C SER A 375 -11.02 23.93 8.19
N ALA A 376 -10.03 23.06 7.96
CA ALA A 376 -8.63 23.36 8.27
C ALA A 376 -8.10 24.55 7.45
N THR A 377 -8.46 24.63 6.17
CA THR A 377 -8.04 25.74 5.32
C THR A 377 -8.67 27.07 5.75
N MET A 378 -9.95 27.06 6.12
CA MET A 378 -10.65 28.22 6.66
C MET A 378 -10.05 28.69 7.99
N LEU A 379 -9.70 27.76 8.88
CA LEU A 379 -8.98 28.08 10.11
C LEU A 379 -7.58 28.65 9.83
N SER A 380 -6.91 28.20 8.77
CA SER A 380 -5.64 28.78 8.32
C SER A 380 -5.80 30.26 7.96
N LEU A 381 -6.86 30.62 7.20
CA LEU A 381 -7.17 32.02 6.88
C LEU A 381 -7.40 32.87 8.13
N VAL A 382 -8.00 32.31 9.18
CA VAL A 382 -8.17 32.97 10.48
C VAL A 382 -6.81 33.24 11.13
N THR A 383 -5.96 32.22 11.24
CA THR A 383 -4.62 32.38 11.86
C THR A 383 -3.68 33.31 11.10
N LYS A 384 -3.89 33.49 9.78
CA LYS A 384 -3.12 34.41 8.93
C LYS A 384 -3.69 35.85 8.93
N GLY A 385 -4.82 36.08 9.59
CA GLY A 385 -5.46 37.39 9.70
C GLY A 385 -6.19 37.85 8.44
N PHE A 386 -6.69 36.92 7.63
CA PHE A 386 -7.57 37.21 6.48
C PHE A 386 -9.06 37.13 6.85
N ALA A 387 -9.40 36.33 7.87
CA ALA A 387 -10.76 36.23 8.39
C ALA A 387 -10.78 36.17 9.92
N ARG A 388 -11.96 36.37 10.52
CA ARG A 388 -12.25 35.97 11.90
C ARG A 388 -13.47 35.06 11.92
N MET A 389 -13.54 34.20 12.92
CA MET A 389 -14.67 33.29 13.12
C MET A 389 -15.16 33.34 14.55
N TYR A 390 -16.48 33.39 14.69
CA TYR A 390 -17.18 33.46 15.97
C TYR A 390 -18.34 32.45 16.01
N PRO A 391 -18.67 31.86 17.16
CA PRO A 391 -19.76 30.89 17.26
C PRO A 391 -21.14 31.55 17.08
N GLY A 392 -22.08 30.90 16.42
CA GLY A 392 -23.46 31.37 16.25
C GLY A 392 -23.72 32.25 15.01
N THR A 393 -24.96 32.69 14.87
CA THR A 393 -25.49 33.41 13.69
C THR A 393 -25.03 34.87 13.67
N VAL A 394 -25.11 35.51 12.49
CA VAL A 394 -24.74 36.92 12.32
C VAL A 394 -25.57 37.84 13.22
N ASP A 395 -26.85 37.53 13.42
CA ASP A 395 -27.79 38.36 14.19
C ASP A 395 -27.36 38.54 15.66
N MET A 396 -26.63 37.57 16.21
CA MET A 396 -26.11 37.63 17.58
C MET A 396 -25.11 38.79 17.78
N TYR A 397 -24.47 39.21 16.69
CA TYR A 397 -23.40 40.20 16.66
C TYR A 397 -23.87 41.57 16.18
N GLY A 398 -25.17 41.77 15.96
CA GLY A 398 -25.74 43.04 15.52
C GLY A 398 -25.32 44.23 16.39
N GLY A 399 -24.80 45.27 15.75
CA GLY A 399 -24.34 46.51 16.41
C GLY A 399 -23.01 46.39 17.17
N ILE A 400 -22.27 45.29 17.04
CA ILE A 400 -20.96 45.10 17.67
C ILE A 400 -19.86 45.25 16.61
N ASP A 401 -18.81 46.01 16.92
CA ASP A 401 -17.61 46.08 16.07
C ASP A 401 -16.76 44.81 16.25
N LEU A 402 -16.98 43.85 15.35
CA LEU A 402 -16.26 42.58 15.30
C LEU A 402 -14.78 42.72 14.90
N LEU A 403 -14.33 43.90 14.43
CA LEU A 403 -12.93 44.14 14.09
C LEU A 403 -12.11 44.56 15.32
N ARG A 404 -12.74 45.25 16.29
CA ARG A 404 -12.05 45.82 17.45
C ARG A 404 -12.32 45.13 18.78
N THR A 405 -13.42 44.39 18.91
CA THR A 405 -13.81 43.78 20.18
C THR A 405 -13.03 42.48 20.45
N ASP A 406 -12.49 42.34 21.67
CA ASP A 406 -11.80 41.11 22.09
C ASP A 406 -12.78 39.96 22.40
N ALA A 407 -12.27 38.73 22.39
CA ALA A 407 -13.08 37.52 22.50
C ALA A 407 -13.83 37.38 23.83
N ALA A 408 -13.18 37.76 24.94
CA ALA A 408 -13.78 37.67 26.26
C ALA A 408 -14.91 38.69 26.42
N THR A 409 -14.72 39.91 25.93
CA THR A 409 -15.76 40.94 25.89
C THR A 409 -16.91 40.53 24.99
N LEU A 410 -16.62 40.05 23.78
CA LEU A 410 -17.63 39.58 22.85
C LEU A 410 -18.47 38.45 23.46
N ALA A 411 -17.83 37.49 24.11
CA ALA A 411 -18.51 36.37 24.75
C ALA A 411 -19.41 36.80 25.91
N ARG A 412 -19.02 37.82 26.70
CA ARG A 412 -19.89 38.40 27.74
C ARG A 412 -21.12 39.09 27.14
N MET A 413 -20.91 39.89 26.10
CA MET A 413 -21.99 40.58 25.38
C MET A 413 -22.99 39.58 24.79
N VAL A 414 -22.52 38.52 24.15
CA VAL A 414 -23.40 37.46 23.59
C VAL A 414 -24.19 36.73 24.68
N MET A 415 -23.58 36.39 25.82
CA MET A 415 -24.29 35.74 26.93
C MET A 415 -25.36 36.65 27.56
N SER A 416 -25.09 37.95 27.67
CA SER A 416 -26.08 38.93 28.18
C SER A 416 -27.32 39.08 27.29
N ARG A 417 -27.23 38.71 26.00
CA ARG A 417 -28.32 38.79 25.03
C ARG A 417 -29.11 37.48 24.88
N GLY A 418 -28.85 36.46 25.70
CA GLY A 418 -29.60 35.20 25.69
C GLY A 418 -29.23 34.23 24.55
N GLY A 419 -28.21 34.52 23.74
CA GLY A 419 -27.80 33.74 22.55
C GLY A 419 -27.09 32.41 22.83
N GLY A 420 -27.35 31.77 23.97
CA GLY A 420 -26.64 30.57 24.41
C GLY A 420 -26.84 29.34 23.53
N ARG A 421 -28.06 29.16 22.97
CA ARG A 421 -28.46 28.00 22.15
C ARG A 421 -28.06 28.13 20.68
N ASP A 422 -28.16 29.32 20.09
CA ASP A 422 -27.82 29.55 18.68
C ASP A 422 -26.30 29.56 18.42
N ALA A 423 -25.51 29.76 19.48
CA ALA A 423 -24.04 29.66 19.44
C ALA A 423 -23.52 28.27 19.03
N ASP A 424 -24.34 27.22 19.19
CA ASP A 424 -23.91 25.83 18.98
C ASP A 424 -24.27 25.27 17.58
N THR A 425 -24.95 26.05 16.72
CA THR A 425 -25.53 25.55 15.45
C THR A 425 -24.86 26.04 14.16
N THR A 426 -24.09 27.13 14.22
CA THR A 426 -23.42 27.74 13.05
C THR A 426 -22.21 28.56 13.51
N SER A 427 -21.47 29.15 12.58
CA SER A 427 -20.40 30.10 12.91
C SER A 427 -20.43 31.31 11.99
N THR A 428 -20.26 32.49 12.57
CA THR A 428 -20.14 33.76 11.86
C THR A 428 -18.72 33.96 11.37
N ILE A 429 -18.58 34.28 10.10
CA ILE A 429 -17.32 34.57 9.40
C ILE A 429 -17.27 36.07 9.13
N VAL A 430 -16.13 36.69 9.42
CA VAL A 430 -15.86 38.10 9.16
C VAL A 430 -14.63 38.19 8.26
N LEU A 431 -14.77 38.76 7.07
CA LEU A 431 -13.65 39.08 6.20
C LEU A 431 -12.94 40.33 6.70
N LEU A 432 -11.63 40.22 6.93
CA LEU A 432 -10.81 41.34 7.39
C LEU A 432 -10.38 42.20 6.20
N PRO A 433 -10.00 43.48 6.39
CA PRO A 433 -9.52 44.35 5.29
C PRO A 433 -8.40 43.71 4.46
N ARG A 434 -7.56 42.90 5.10
CA ARG A 434 -6.48 42.14 4.46
C ARG A 434 -6.95 41.11 3.43
N ALA A 435 -8.17 40.58 3.56
CA ALA A 435 -8.81 39.70 2.57
C ALA A 435 -8.87 40.34 1.17
N PHE A 436 -8.95 41.67 1.12
CA PHE A 436 -9.13 42.43 -0.12
C PHE A 436 -7.81 43.01 -0.65
N ASP A 437 -6.68 42.79 0.05
CA ASP A 437 -5.34 43.18 -0.40
C ASP A 437 -4.72 42.07 -1.26
N MET A 438 -4.70 42.29 -2.57
CA MET A 438 -4.18 41.32 -3.55
C MET A 438 -2.70 40.99 -3.33
N ALA A 439 -1.88 41.98 -2.98
CA ALA A 439 -0.45 41.77 -2.75
C ALA A 439 -0.20 40.96 -1.47
N ALA A 440 -0.98 41.20 -0.42
CA ALA A 440 -0.93 40.38 0.79
C ALA A 440 -1.42 38.95 0.54
N CYS A 441 -2.47 38.78 -0.27
CA CYS A 441 -2.96 37.45 -0.66
C CYS A 441 -1.90 36.68 -1.44
N GLU A 442 -1.28 37.30 -2.46
CA GLU A 442 -0.19 36.74 -3.28
C GLU A 442 0.99 36.23 -2.45
N ARG A 443 1.46 37.01 -1.47
CA ARG A 443 2.64 36.63 -0.68
C ARG A 443 2.38 35.62 0.44
N ARG A 444 1.14 35.50 0.95
CA ARG A 444 0.88 34.77 2.21
C ARG A 444 -0.09 33.58 2.11
N LEU A 445 -0.83 33.44 1.02
CA LEU A 445 -1.82 32.37 0.85
C LEU A 445 -1.36 31.35 -0.19
N CYS A 446 -1.43 30.06 0.18
CA CYS A 446 -1.22 28.96 -0.75
C CYS A 446 -2.41 28.80 -1.72
N MET A 447 -2.31 27.86 -2.65
CA MET A 447 -3.31 27.67 -3.71
C MET A 447 -4.69 27.28 -3.14
N SER A 448 -4.72 26.36 -2.18
CA SER A 448 -5.94 25.90 -1.52
C SER A 448 -6.56 26.97 -0.63
N GLU A 449 -5.75 27.73 0.13
CA GLU A 449 -6.20 28.88 0.93
C GLU A 449 -6.78 30.00 0.07
N ARG A 450 -6.17 30.27 -1.10
CA ARG A 450 -6.70 31.25 -2.04
C ARG A 450 -8.04 30.81 -2.61
N ALA A 451 -8.18 29.54 -2.99
CA ALA A 451 -9.48 29.01 -3.43
C ALA A 451 -10.53 29.10 -2.32
N ALA A 452 -10.15 28.87 -1.06
CA ALA A 452 -11.05 29.08 0.07
C ALA A 452 -11.47 30.54 0.24
N LEU A 453 -10.54 31.49 0.08
CA LEU A 453 -10.83 32.92 0.13
C LEU A 453 -11.70 33.37 -1.06
N ASP A 454 -11.46 32.84 -2.26
CA ASP A 454 -12.26 33.11 -3.46
C ASP A 454 -13.73 32.70 -3.24
N MET A 455 -13.98 31.57 -2.56
CA MET A 455 -15.32 31.15 -2.15
C MET A 455 -15.96 32.15 -1.17
N LEU A 456 -15.21 32.64 -0.19
CA LEU A 456 -15.71 33.66 0.75
C LEU A 456 -16.02 34.98 0.05
N HIS A 457 -15.20 35.42 -0.91
CA HIS A 457 -15.47 36.60 -1.72
C HIS A 457 -16.70 36.44 -2.64
N ALA A 458 -16.92 35.26 -3.20
CA ALA A 458 -18.10 34.97 -4.01
C ALA A 458 -19.38 35.09 -3.17
N VAL A 459 -19.40 34.47 -1.99
CA VAL A 459 -20.53 34.56 -1.04
C VAL A 459 -20.73 35.98 -0.54
N GLY A 460 -19.66 36.67 -0.15
CA GLY A 460 -19.75 38.06 0.34
C GLY A 460 -20.32 39.02 -0.71
N ARG A 461 -19.99 38.83 -1.99
CA ARG A 461 -20.61 39.58 -3.10
C ARG A 461 -22.09 39.29 -3.26
N GLN A 462 -22.49 38.02 -3.18
CA GLN A 462 -23.89 37.61 -3.31
C GLN A 462 -24.76 38.13 -2.17
N LEU A 463 -24.22 38.17 -0.94
CA LEU A 463 -24.90 38.69 0.25
C LEU A 463 -24.75 40.19 0.43
N ASN A 464 -23.91 40.86 -0.39
CA ASN A 464 -23.49 42.25 -0.22
C ASN A 464 -23.01 42.55 1.22
N SER A 465 -22.22 41.64 1.79
CA SER A 465 -21.75 41.72 3.17
C SER A 465 -20.37 41.07 3.33
N VAL A 466 -19.55 41.64 4.21
CA VAL A 466 -18.27 41.06 4.66
C VAL A 466 -18.42 40.20 5.91
N VAL A 467 -19.64 40.13 6.47
CA VAL A 467 -20.01 39.32 7.63
C VAL A 467 -21.18 38.40 7.26
N PHE A 468 -20.98 37.09 7.38
CA PHE A 468 -22.00 36.08 7.07
C PHE A 468 -21.73 34.80 7.87
N ASP A 469 -22.76 33.99 8.14
CA ASP A 469 -22.59 32.73 8.84
C ASP A 469 -22.43 31.52 7.91
N THR A 470 -21.99 30.38 8.46
CA THR A 470 -21.75 29.15 7.68
C THR A 470 -23.01 28.59 7.00
N GLN A 471 -24.21 28.88 7.53
CA GLN A 471 -25.47 28.46 6.91
C GLN A 471 -25.82 29.36 5.71
N GLN A 472 -25.59 30.67 5.82
CA GLN A 472 -25.69 31.62 4.70
C GLN A 472 -24.66 31.28 3.62
N PHE A 473 -23.41 30.99 4.01
CA PHE A 473 -22.36 30.54 3.10
C PHE A 473 -22.77 29.27 2.33
N SER A 474 -23.32 28.28 3.02
CA SER A 474 -23.80 27.04 2.41
C SER A 474 -24.96 27.25 1.44
N ARG A 475 -25.95 28.09 1.80
CA ARG A 475 -27.08 28.44 0.93
C ARG A 475 -26.63 29.18 -0.33
N CYS A 476 -25.80 30.21 -0.19
CA CYS A 476 -25.27 30.97 -1.31
C CYS A 476 -24.46 30.08 -2.27
N LEU A 477 -23.65 29.17 -1.73
CA LEU A 477 -22.96 28.19 -2.56
C LEU A 477 -23.95 27.25 -3.27
N LYS A 478 -25.05 26.80 -2.65
CA LYS A 478 -26.05 25.96 -3.34
C LYS A 478 -26.78 26.70 -4.48
N ASP A 479 -27.05 27.98 -4.29
CA ASP A 479 -27.84 28.80 -5.22
C ASP A 479 -27.01 29.40 -6.36
N ALA A 480 -25.70 29.59 -6.14
CA ALA A 480 -24.77 29.97 -7.19
C ALA A 480 -24.55 28.77 -8.14
N GLY A 481 -24.87 28.90 -9.43
CA GLY A 481 -24.59 27.87 -10.44
C GLY A 481 -23.11 27.41 -10.49
N ASP A 482 -22.20 28.22 -9.92
CA ASP A 482 -20.75 28.04 -9.89
C ASP A 482 -20.24 27.20 -8.70
N ALA A 483 -21.13 26.71 -7.83
CA ALA A 483 -20.79 25.92 -6.64
C ALA A 483 -19.86 24.74 -6.95
N GLN A 484 -20.17 24.01 -8.02
CA GLN A 484 -19.45 22.82 -8.42
C GLN A 484 -18.05 23.15 -8.97
N GLU A 485 -17.91 24.31 -9.63
CA GLU A 485 -16.64 24.75 -10.19
C GLU A 485 -15.69 25.25 -9.11
N LEU A 486 -16.17 26.10 -8.20
CA LEU A 486 -15.39 26.58 -7.05
C LEU A 486 -14.96 25.42 -6.14
N SER A 487 -15.88 24.47 -5.92
CA SER A 487 -15.65 23.21 -5.21
C SER A 487 -14.54 22.36 -5.85
N ARG A 488 -14.63 22.16 -7.17
CA ARG A 488 -13.66 21.37 -7.95
C ARG A 488 -12.30 22.06 -7.96
N SER A 489 -12.28 23.38 -8.07
CA SER A 489 -11.07 24.20 -8.00
C SER A 489 -10.37 24.05 -6.65
N PHE A 490 -11.09 24.18 -5.53
CA PHE A 490 -10.53 24.00 -4.19
C PHE A 490 -9.91 22.62 -3.99
N TYR A 491 -10.67 21.54 -4.27
CA TYR A 491 -10.16 20.18 -4.12
C TYR A 491 -8.98 19.89 -5.05
N GLY A 492 -9.06 20.35 -6.31
CA GLY A 492 -7.98 20.24 -7.28
C GLY A 492 -6.69 20.91 -6.80
N ARG A 493 -6.79 22.09 -6.18
CA ARG A 493 -5.64 22.81 -5.61
C ARG A 493 -5.05 22.09 -4.40
N CYS A 494 -5.86 21.51 -3.50
CA CYS A 494 -5.37 20.65 -2.41
C CYS A 494 -4.57 19.43 -2.93
N VAL A 495 -5.05 18.78 -4.00
CA VAL A 495 -4.35 17.65 -4.63
C VAL A 495 -3.08 18.10 -5.36
N ALA A 496 -3.10 19.25 -6.01
CA ALA A 496 -1.94 19.81 -6.70
C ALA A 496 -0.81 20.18 -5.72
N GLU A 497 -1.14 20.80 -4.59
CA GLU A 497 -0.18 21.11 -3.52
C GLU A 497 0.46 19.86 -2.94
N MET A 498 -0.32 18.79 -2.74
CA MET A 498 0.22 17.50 -2.33
C MET A 498 1.17 16.91 -3.39
N GLY A 499 0.79 16.96 -4.68
CA GLY A 499 1.59 16.45 -5.79
C GLY A 499 2.92 17.18 -5.96
N ALA A 500 2.94 18.50 -5.75
CA ALA A 500 4.16 19.31 -5.78
C ALA A 500 5.19 18.90 -4.70
N LEU A 501 4.73 18.21 -3.65
CA LEU A 501 5.55 17.78 -2.51
C LEU A 501 5.90 16.27 -2.55
N GLY A 502 5.74 15.62 -3.72
CA GLY A 502 6.21 14.26 -3.94
C GLY A 502 5.26 13.15 -3.46
N VAL A 503 3.99 13.49 -3.18
CA VAL A 503 2.94 12.53 -2.84
C VAL A 503 1.92 12.49 -3.98
N PHE A 504 1.97 11.44 -4.80
CA PHE A 504 1.18 11.37 -6.04
C PHE A 504 0.02 10.38 -5.93
N PRO A 505 -1.23 10.75 -6.30
CA PRO A 505 -2.33 9.80 -6.40
C PRO A 505 -2.02 8.77 -7.49
N LYS A 506 -1.78 7.52 -7.11
CA LYS A 506 -1.57 6.44 -8.06
C LYS A 506 -2.94 5.92 -8.50
N ARG A 507 -3.35 6.24 -9.74
CA ARG A 507 -4.45 5.53 -10.40
C ARG A 507 -3.98 4.10 -10.64
N SER A 508 -4.28 3.18 -9.71
CA SER A 508 -3.90 1.77 -9.82
C SER A 508 -4.75 1.03 -10.85
N MET A 509 -4.58 1.38 -12.13
CA MET A 509 -5.18 0.66 -13.25
C MET A 509 -4.80 -0.83 -13.18
N GLY A 510 -3.55 -1.14 -12.83
CA GLY A 510 -3.06 -2.50 -12.68
C GLY A 510 -3.76 -3.31 -11.58
N ALA A 511 -4.13 -2.69 -10.44
CA ALA A 511 -4.84 -3.40 -9.37
C ALA A 511 -6.30 -3.67 -9.74
N ARG A 512 -6.94 -2.74 -10.47
CA ARG A 512 -8.29 -2.95 -11.03
C ARG A 512 -8.28 -4.02 -12.12
N VAL A 513 -7.29 -4.00 -13.01
CA VAL A 513 -7.10 -5.03 -14.05
C VAL A 513 -6.84 -6.39 -13.40
N CYS A 514 -5.98 -6.47 -12.37
CA CYS A 514 -5.75 -7.73 -11.64
C CYS A 514 -7.01 -8.24 -10.92
N ALA A 515 -7.82 -7.35 -10.34
CA ALA A 515 -9.09 -7.72 -9.73
C ALA A 515 -10.08 -8.26 -10.77
N VAL A 516 -10.22 -7.58 -11.92
CA VAL A 516 -11.06 -8.02 -13.04
C VAL A 516 -10.57 -9.36 -13.61
N LEU A 517 -9.26 -9.53 -13.80
CA LEU A 517 -8.67 -10.78 -14.24
C LEU A 517 -8.88 -11.91 -13.23
N SER A 518 -8.85 -11.62 -11.93
CA SER A 518 -9.15 -12.61 -10.87
C SER A 518 -10.60 -13.07 -10.93
N TYR A 519 -11.55 -12.15 -11.15
CA TYR A 519 -12.96 -12.50 -11.38
C TYR A 519 -13.16 -13.29 -12.69
N ALA A 520 -12.47 -12.90 -13.77
CA ALA A 520 -12.53 -13.62 -15.03
C ALA A 520 -11.97 -15.05 -14.92
N CYS A 521 -10.87 -15.24 -14.19
CA CYS A 521 -10.30 -16.56 -13.92
C CYS A 521 -11.23 -17.41 -13.05
N ALA A 522 -11.86 -16.82 -12.02
CA ALA A 522 -12.84 -17.50 -11.18
C ALA A 522 -14.07 -17.95 -11.98
N PHE A 523 -14.55 -17.09 -12.88
CA PHE A 523 -15.67 -17.37 -13.76
C PHE A 523 -15.36 -18.47 -14.78
N LEU A 524 -14.19 -18.40 -15.44
CA LEU A 524 -13.71 -19.45 -16.34
C LEU A 524 -13.53 -20.80 -15.62
N ALA A 525 -12.96 -20.80 -14.41
CA ALA A 525 -12.83 -22.01 -13.61
C ALA A 525 -14.19 -22.61 -13.24
N ALA A 526 -15.19 -21.77 -12.91
CA ALA A 526 -16.55 -22.23 -12.63
C ALA A 526 -17.24 -22.82 -13.88
N LEU A 527 -17.07 -22.18 -15.04
CA LEU A 527 -17.61 -22.66 -16.33
C LEU A 527 -17.02 -24.02 -16.73
N ILE A 528 -15.70 -24.21 -16.64
CA ILE A 528 -15.01 -25.46 -16.99
C ILE A 528 -15.52 -26.62 -16.12
N TRP A 529 -15.72 -26.38 -14.82
CA TRP A 529 -16.19 -27.41 -13.89
C TRP A 529 -17.69 -27.71 -14.01
N LEU A 530 -18.53 -26.70 -14.27
CA LEU A 530 -19.96 -26.90 -14.54
C LEU A 530 -20.21 -27.80 -15.77
N TRP A 531 -19.29 -27.79 -16.74
CA TRP A 531 -19.36 -28.62 -17.94
C TRP A 531 -18.69 -29.99 -17.81
N GLY A 532 -17.73 -30.18 -16.89
CA GLY A 532 -16.87 -31.37 -16.85
C GLY A 532 -17.16 -32.39 -15.76
N ALA A 533 -17.74 -32.00 -14.62
CA ALA A 533 -18.03 -32.92 -13.52
C ALA A 533 -19.16 -32.37 -12.65
N GLY A 534 -20.22 -33.16 -12.44
CA GLY A 534 -21.46 -32.77 -11.75
C GLY A 534 -21.37 -32.43 -10.24
N GLY A 535 -20.27 -31.83 -9.79
CA GLY A 535 -20.05 -31.36 -8.42
C GLY A 535 -19.95 -29.84 -8.36
N ILE A 536 -20.97 -29.19 -7.77
CA ILE A 536 -21.08 -27.73 -7.67
C ILE A 536 -20.18 -27.13 -6.58
N LEU A 537 -19.71 -27.97 -5.64
CA LEU A 537 -19.03 -27.52 -4.41
C LEU A 537 -17.59 -27.03 -4.63
N LEU A 538 -16.81 -27.70 -5.48
CA LEU A 538 -15.44 -27.29 -5.80
C LEU A 538 -15.35 -25.95 -6.57
N PRO A 539 -16.21 -25.68 -7.58
CA PRO A 539 -16.34 -24.37 -8.20
C PRO A 539 -16.59 -23.25 -7.18
N ILE A 540 -17.50 -23.48 -6.24
CA ILE A 540 -17.87 -22.48 -5.22
C ILE A 540 -16.65 -22.15 -4.34
N VAL A 541 -15.89 -23.15 -3.90
CA VAL A 541 -14.69 -22.92 -3.07
C VAL A 541 -13.63 -22.13 -3.86
N ILE A 542 -13.40 -22.46 -5.13
CA ILE A 542 -12.45 -21.75 -5.99
C ILE A 542 -12.90 -20.28 -6.16
N VAL A 543 -14.17 -20.04 -6.48
CA VAL A 543 -14.73 -18.69 -6.63
C VAL A 543 -14.60 -17.89 -5.32
N VAL A 544 -14.86 -18.50 -4.16
CA VAL A 544 -14.71 -17.85 -2.85
C VAL A 544 -13.26 -17.48 -2.57
N VAL A 545 -12.29 -18.34 -2.90
CA VAL A 545 -10.85 -18.03 -2.74
C VAL A 545 -10.43 -16.87 -3.64
N PHE A 546 -10.84 -16.86 -4.91
CA PHE A 546 -10.53 -15.76 -5.83
C PHE A 546 -11.24 -14.46 -5.44
N ALA A 547 -12.49 -14.52 -4.96
CA ALA A 547 -13.22 -13.35 -4.45
C ALA A 547 -12.56 -12.78 -3.18
N ALA A 548 -12.07 -13.64 -2.28
CA ALA A 548 -11.32 -13.21 -1.11
C ALA A 548 -9.98 -12.55 -1.48
N LEU A 549 -9.25 -13.11 -2.46
CA LEU A 549 -8.02 -12.53 -3.00
C LEU A 549 -8.26 -11.18 -3.70
N ALA A 550 -9.33 -11.06 -4.48
CA ALA A 550 -9.75 -9.80 -5.09
C ALA A 550 -10.13 -8.76 -4.02
N GLY A 551 -10.81 -9.17 -2.94
CA GLY A 551 -11.12 -8.31 -1.80
C GLY A 551 -9.87 -7.75 -1.11
N VAL A 552 -8.83 -8.56 -0.89
CA VAL A 552 -7.55 -8.11 -0.33
C VAL A 552 -6.85 -7.10 -1.25
N GLN A 553 -6.92 -7.30 -2.56
CA GLN A 553 -6.34 -6.36 -3.54
C GLN A 553 -7.10 -5.04 -3.63
N LEU A 554 -8.44 -5.09 -3.51
CA LEU A 554 -9.28 -3.90 -3.47
C LEU A 554 -9.05 -3.08 -2.17
N MET A 555 -8.71 -3.72 -1.05
CA MET A 555 -8.32 -3.01 0.18
C MET A 555 -6.96 -2.29 0.05
N GLY A 556 -6.13 -2.64 -0.94
CA GLY A 556 -4.88 -1.94 -1.25
C GLY A 556 -5.01 -0.78 -2.25
N GLN A 557 -6.23 -0.40 -2.66
CA GLN A 557 -6.50 0.52 -3.79
C GLN A 557 -6.13 1.99 -3.56
N THR A 558 -5.95 2.46 -2.32
CA THR A 558 -5.45 3.83 -2.09
C THR A 558 -3.93 3.85 -2.16
N GLN A 559 -3.41 3.65 -3.37
CA GLN A 559 -2.00 3.84 -3.65
C GLN A 559 -1.75 5.31 -3.93
N TYR A 560 -0.88 5.92 -3.13
CA TYR A 560 -0.15 7.11 -3.54
C TYR A 560 1.31 6.67 -3.69
N ASP A 561 1.96 7.00 -4.80
CA ASP A 561 3.42 6.85 -4.87
C ASP A 561 4.01 8.03 -4.09
N VAL A 562 4.83 7.67 -3.12
CA VAL A 562 5.50 8.59 -2.24
C VAL A 562 6.96 8.52 -2.63
N ASP A 563 7.48 9.58 -3.25
CA ASP A 563 8.90 9.69 -3.52
C ASP A 563 9.68 9.90 -2.20
N GLU A 564 11.01 10.05 -2.28
CA GLU A 564 11.83 10.15 -1.08
C GLU A 564 11.53 11.42 -0.25
N ARG A 565 11.13 12.54 -0.89
CA ARG A 565 10.67 13.76 -0.21
C ARG A 565 9.29 13.57 0.39
N GLY A 566 8.36 13.00 -0.37
CA GLY A 566 7.03 12.66 0.08
C GLY A 566 7.06 11.73 1.30
N MET A 567 8.08 10.85 1.42
CA MET A 567 8.20 9.92 2.56
C MET A 567 8.53 10.69 3.84
N ARG A 568 9.43 11.67 3.77
CA ARG A 568 9.73 12.53 4.92
C ARG A 568 8.53 13.37 5.31
N LEU A 569 7.83 13.97 4.34
CA LEU A 569 6.62 14.76 4.60
C LEU A 569 5.51 13.91 5.22
N ALA A 570 5.28 12.70 4.69
CA ALA A 570 4.34 11.73 5.25
C ALA A 570 4.71 11.34 6.70
N ALA A 571 6.00 11.23 7.00
CA ALA A 571 6.50 10.96 8.34
C ALA A 571 6.32 12.18 9.27
N GLN A 572 6.56 13.41 8.80
CA GLN A 572 6.29 14.65 9.56
C GLN A 572 4.81 14.80 9.89
N VAL A 573 3.92 14.62 8.91
CA VAL A 573 2.46 14.72 9.10
C VAL A 573 1.96 13.67 10.11
N ARG A 574 2.43 12.41 9.99
CA ARG A 574 2.09 11.35 10.96
C ARG A 574 2.68 11.64 12.34
N GLY A 575 3.94 12.06 12.40
CA GLY A 575 4.65 12.40 13.64
C GLY A 575 4.01 13.57 14.37
N LEU A 576 3.51 14.58 13.64
CA LEU A 576 2.76 15.71 14.20
C LEU A 576 1.43 15.28 14.76
N GLY A 577 0.67 14.45 14.04
CA GLY A 577 -0.57 13.90 14.59
C GLY A 577 -0.35 13.13 15.90
N ARG A 578 0.69 12.28 15.97
CA ARG A 578 1.03 11.57 17.21
C ARG A 578 1.48 12.51 18.32
N TYR A 579 2.30 13.50 18.00
CA TYR A 579 2.73 14.53 18.94
C TYR A 579 1.53 15.25 19.56
N LEU A 580 0.54 15.64 18.75
CA LEU A 580 -0.67 16.31 19.22
C LEU A 580 -1.62 15.38 20.02
N GLU A 581 -1.58 14.06 19.79
CA GLU A 581 -2.38 13.08 20.55
C GLU A 581 -1.75 12.67 21.90
N ASP A 582 -0.41 12.61 21.99
CA ASP A 582 0.35 12.02 23.10
C ASP A 582 1.25 13.04 23.82
N PHE A 583 0.69 14.22 24.06
CA PHE A 583 1.37 15.43 24.53
C PHE A 583 1.79 15.41 26.03
N SER A 584 2.08 14.23 26.60
CA SER A 584 1.78 13.89 27.99
C SER A 584 2.62 14.51 29.13
N HIS A 585 3.71 15.27 28.93
CA HIS A 585 4.43 15.91 30.07
C HIS A 585 5.10 17.24 29.72
N PHE A 586 4.28 18.29 29.55
CA PHE A 586 4.78 19.65 29.28
C PHE A 586 5.33 20.41 30.48
N ALA A 587 5.12 19.94 31.71
CA ALA A 587 5.66 20.56 32.92
C ALA A 587 7.20 20.68 32.88
N ASP A 588 7.88 19.76 32.19
CA ASP A 588 9.34 19.66 32.17
C ASP A 588 10.00 20.45 31.02
N ARG A 589 9.22 21.14 30.18
CA ARG A 589 9.71 21.66 28.88
C ARG A 589 9.65 23.18 28.73
N GLY A 590 9.24 23.92 29.76
CA GLY A 590 9.53 25.35 29.96
C GLY A 590 9.08 26.37 28.90
N VAL A 591 8.45 25.98 27.79
CA VAL A 591 8.13 26.90 26.69
C VAL A 591 6.61 27.06 26.54
N LEU A 592 6.09 28.11 27.19
CA LEU A 592 4.77 28.66 26.92
C LEU A 592 4.85 29.52 25.65
N ASP A 593 4.40 28.98 24.51
CA ASP A 593 4.11 29.80 23.32
C ASP A 593 2.68 29.54 22.83
N VAL A 594 1.73 30.30 23.40
CA VAL A 594 0.30 30.25 23.04
C VAL A 594 0.06 30.69 21.58
N LYS A 595 1.00 31.41 20.93
CA LYS A 595 0.87 31.79 19.51
C LYS A 595 1.07 30.60 18.58
N LEU A 596 1.94 29.65 18.94
CA LEU A 596 2.17 28.42 18.18
C LEU A 596 0.95 27.50 18.21
N TRP A 597 0.18 27.53 19.30
CA TRP A 597 -1.01 26.68 19.48
C TRP A 597 -2.14 26.98 18.51
N GLY A 598 -2.34 28.25 18.10
CA GLY A 598 -3.32 28.58 17.07
C GLY A 598 -3.04 27.81 15.77
N ARG A 599 -1.77 27.67 15.38
CA ARG A 599 -1.35 26.91 14.21
C ARG A 599 -1.45 25.41 14.41
N TYR A 600 -1.09 24.89 15.59
CA TYR A 600 -1.28 23.46 15.89
C TYR A 600 -2.74 23.04 15.85
N MET A 601 -3.65 23.89 16.31
CA MET A 601 -5.08 23.60 16.26
C MET A 601 -5.63 23.54 14.83
N VAL A 602 -5.05 24.30 13.89
CA VAL A 602 -5.38 24.19 12.46
C VAL A 602 -5.06 22.78 11.93
N TYR A 603 -3.87 22.25 12.24
CA TYR A 603 -3.47 20.91 11.82
C TYR A 603 -4.17 19.80 12.61
N ALA A 604 -4.46 20.02 13.89
CA ALA A 604 -5.27 19.11 14.68
C ALA A 604 -6.69 18.96 14.08
N ALA A 605 -7.28 20.05 13.58
CA ALA A 605 -8.53 20.02 12.83
C ALA A 605 -8.38 19.30 11.47
N ALA A 606 -7.28 19.52 10.74
CA ALA A 606 -6.97 18.79 9.50
C ALA A 606 -6.90 17.27 9.73
N PHE A 607 -6.30 16.86 10.84
CA PHE A 607 -6.12 15.45 11.23
C PHE A 607 -7.36 14.85 11.91
N GLY A 608 -8.33 15.67 12.32
CA GLY A 608 -9.52 15.22 13.05
C GLY A 608 -9.23 14.80 14.50
N ILE A 609 -8.27 15.45 15.15
CA ILE A 609 -7.82 15.17 16.53
C ILE A 609 -7.83 16.43 17.41
N ALA A 610 -8.48 17.52 16.98
CA ALA A 610 -8.47 18.79 17.70
C ALA A 610 -9.03 18.67 19.12
N ASP A 611 -10.03 17.81 19.37
CA ASP A 611 -10.49 17.50 20.73
C ASP A 611 -9.41 16.94 21.64
N LYS A 612 -8.63 15.97 21.12
CA LYS A 612 -7.56 15.34 21.89
C LYS A 612 -6.45 16.36 22.17
N ALA A 613 -6.05 17.12 21.15
CA ALA A 613 -5.05 18.17 21.28
C ALA A 613 -5.49 19.25 22.29
N MET A 614 -6.76 19.66 22.27
CA MET A 614 -7.32 20.62 23.21
C MET A 614 -7.37 20.08 24.64
N ALA A 615 -7.77 18.81 24.81
CA ALA A 615 -7.73 18.15 26.12
C ALA A 615 -6.32 18.16 26.73
N GLN A 616 -5.31 17.89 25.90
CA GLN A 616 -3.92 17.95 26.32
C GLN A 616 -3.46 19.38 26.64
N LEU A 617 -3.85 20.36 25.81
CA LEU A 617 -3.53 21.78 26.02
C LEU A 617 -4.13 22.31 27.34
N THR A 618 -5.41 22.04 27.61
CA THR A 618 -6.06 22.44 28.86
C THR A 618 -5.43 21.75 30.08
N ALA A 619 -4.98 20.50 29.94
CA ALA A 619 -4.28 19.79 31.01
C ALA A 619 -2.89 20.37 31.29
N ALA A 620 -2.17 20.79 30.25
CA ALA A 620 -0.84 21.40 30.36
C ALA A 620 -0.88 22.85 30.89
N TYR A 621 -1.94 23.61 30.56
CA TYR A 621 -2.09 25.01 30.94
C TYR A 621 -3.46 25.29 31.58
N PRO A 622 -3.63 24.98 32.88
CA PRO A 622 -4.88 25.24 33.59
C PRO A 622 -5.31 26.71 33.57
N GLN A 623 -4.38 27.65 33.36
CA GLN A 623 -4.65 29.09 33.25
C GLN A 623 -5.56 29.46 32.07
N LEU A 624 -5.70 28.59 31.06
CA LEU A 624 -6.70 28.73 29.98
C LEU A 624 -8.14 28.85 30.50
N THR A 625 -8.39 28.46 31.76
CA THR A 625 -9.69 28.63 32.41
C THR A 625 -10.03 30.07 32.75
N ASP A 626 -9.04 30.95 32.87
CA ASP A 626 -9.26 32.38 33.05
C ASP A 626 -9.56 33.04 31.69
N PRO A 627 -10.78 33.58 31.47
CA PRO A 627 -11.14 34.24 30.21
C PRO A 627 -10.28 35.46 29.88
N ALA A 628 -9.79 36.19 30.89
CA ALA A 628 -8.92 37.34 30.67
C ALA A 628 -7.53 36.86 30.23
N TRP A 629 -6.99 35.83 30.87
CA TRP A 629 -5.73 35.21 30.50
C TRP A 629 -5.77 34.58 29.09
N ALA A 630 -6.84 33.84 28.77
CA ALA A 630 -7.02 33.21 27.45
C ALA A 630 -7.26 34.23 26.32
N SER A 631 -7.83 35.41 26.63
CA SER A 631 -8.01 36.53 25.68
C SER A 631 -6.76 37.38 25.53
N ALA A 632 -5.97 37.58 26.61
CA ALA A 632 -4.76 38.40 26.63
C ALA A 632 -3.49 37.66 26.16
N GLY A 633 -3.42 36.35 26.42
CA GLY A 633 -2.26 35.52 26.10
C GLY A 633 -2.36 34.74 24.79
N GLY A 634 -3.54 34.66 24.17
CA GLY A 634 -3.78 33.81 23.00
C GLY A 634 -3.84 34.57 21.69
N ASP A 635 -2.93 34.22 20.76
CA ASP A 635 -2.92 34.39 19.29
C ASP A 635 -3.33 35.73 18.63
N GLY A 636 -3.91 36.71 19.31
CA GLY A 636 -4.44 37.95 18.73
C GLY A 636 -5.72 37.78 17.89
N TYR A 637 -6.19 36.54 17.68
CA TYR A 637 -7.30 36.20 16.78
C TYR A 637 -8.42 35.41 17.45
N SER A 638 -8.28 35.10 18.75
CA SER A 638 -9.26 34.41 19.61
C SER A 638 -9.56 32.96 19.26
N LEU A 639 -8.78 32.33 18.38
CA LEU A 639 -9.09 31.00 17.89
C LEU A 639 -9.00 29.97 19.01
N VAL A 640 -7.88 29.94 19.72
CA VAL A 640 -7.67 29.03 20.87
C VAL A 640 -8.72 29.27 21.97
N TYR A 641 -9.08 30.54 22.23
CA TYR A 641 -10.11 30.91 23.20
C TYR A 641 -11.48 30.30 22.85
N TRP A 642 -11.93 30.43 21.59
CA TRP A 642 -13.22 29.88 21.17
C TRP A 642 -13.21 28.35 21.08
N MET A 643 -12.06 27.74 20.77
CA MET A 643 -11.86 26.28 20.80
C MET A 643 -12.00 25.72 22.23
N ASP A 644 -11.26 26.27 23.17
CA ASP A 644 -11.24 25.83 24.58
C ASP A 644 -12.59 26.09 25.26
N ARG A 645 -13.24 27.24 25.02
CA ARG A 645 -14.60 27.52 25.52
C ARG A 645 -15.63 26.50 25.01
N SER A 646 -15.55 26.14 23.74
CA SER A 646 -16.45 25.15 23.11
C SER A 646 -16.22 23.74 23.67
N PHE A 647 -14.95 23.34 23.80
CA PHE A 647 -14.52 22.09 24.40
C PHE A 647 -15.00 21.93 25.84
N ARG A 648 -14.83 22.96 26.69
CA ARG A 648 -15.30 22.96 28.08
C ARG A 648 -16.82 22.91 28.20
N ARG A 649 -17.56 23.67 27.36
CA ARG A 649 -19.02 23.59 27.31
C ARG A 649 -19.48 22.16 26.97
N GLY A 650 -18.82 21.50 26.02
CA GLY A 650 -19.08 20.10 25.66
C GLY A 650 -18.89 19.12 26.84
N ARG A 651 -17.86 19.33 27.69
CA ARG A 651 -17.68 18.52 28.91
C ARG A 651 -18.68 18.85 30.03
N MET A 652 -19.07 20.11 30.18
CA MET A 652 -19.92 20.58 31.30
C MET A 652 -21.38 20.12 31.18
N TYR A 653 -21.89 19.93 29.96
CA TYR A 653 -23.25 19.42 29.70
C TYR A 653 -23.36 17.90 29.66
N GLY A 654 -22.25 17.17 29.89
CA GLY A 654 -22.25 15.73 30.14
C GLY A 654 -22.64 14.88 28.93
N GLY A 655 -21.70 14.09 28.43
CA GLY A 655 -21.99 12.81 27.77
C GLY A 655 -22.59 11.82 28.78
N GLY A 656 -23.81 12.11 29.25
CA GLY A 656 -24.62 11.26 30.11
C GLY A 656 -25.86 10.80 29.36
N LEU A 657 -26.10 9.49 29.36
CA LEU A 657 -27.32 8.87 28.87
C LEU A 657 -28.54 9.51 29.53
N ARG A 658 -29.46 10.06 28.74
CA ARG A 658 -30.85 10.24 29.15
C ARG A 658 -31.69 9.21 28.40
N ASP A 659 -32.33 8.32 29.14
CA ASP A 659 -33.30 7.33 28.66
C ASP A 659 -32.80 6.29 27.66
N GLY A 660 -31.52 5.88 27.72
CA GLY A 660 -31.04 4.69 27.00
C GLY A 660 -31.06 4.79 25.46
N VAL A 661 -31.38 5.95 24.90
CA VAL A 661 -31.33 6.22 23.46
C VAL A 661 -30.08 7.06 23.17
N PRO A 662 -29.21 6.64 22.23
CA PRO A 662 -28.11 7.48 21.76
C PRO A 662 -28.70 8.74 21.12
N MET A 663 -28.48 9.91 21.71
CA MET A 663 -28.79 11.17 21.07
C MET A 663 -27.89 11.35 19.84
N VAL A 664 -28.50 11.82 18.75
CA VAL A 664 -27.82 12.14 17.49
C VAL A 664 -26.72 13.18 17.75
N GLY A 665 -25.46 12.75 17.68
CA GLY A 665 -24.30 13.61 17.44
C GLY A 665 -23.16 13.48 18.46
N ASP A 666 -22.16 12.64 18.15
CA ASP A 666 -20.83 12.57 18.77
C ASP A 666 -20.01 13.88 18.55
N PHE A 667 -20.50 15.05 18.97
CA PHE A 667 -19.90 16.35 18.62
C PHE A 667 -19.27 17.08 19.80
N VAL A 668 -17.97 16.86 20.02
CA VAL A 668 -17.16 17.63 20.98
C VAL A 668 -16.09 18.51 20.29
N ASP A 669 -15.68 18.20 19.06
CA ASP A 669 -14.60 18.90 18.33
C ASP A 669 -15.07 20.17 17.62
N LEU A 670 -14.43 21.34 17.84
CA LEU A 670 -14.70 22.56 17.08
C LEU A 670 -14.36 22.41 15.58
N GLY A 671 -13.35 21.60 15.21
CA GLY A 671 -13.09 21.22 13.82
C GLY A 671 -14.24 20.41 13.23
N ALA A 672 -14.89 19.55 14.02
CA ALA A 672 -16.12 18.87 13.62
C ALA A 672 -17.34 19.80 13.65
N ARG A 673 -17.43 20.78 14.56
CA ARG A 673 -18.53 21.77 14.63
C ARG A 673 -18.49 22.75 13.46
N PHE A 674 -17.31 23.24 13.09
CA PHE A 674 -17.12 23.96 11.83
C PHE A 674 -17.45 23.03 10.65
N ALA A 675 -16.98 21.79 10.64
CA ALA A 675 -17.35 20.83 9.60
C ALA A 675 -18.86 20.49 9.55
N VAL A 676 -19.62 20.67 10.63
CA VAL A 676 -21.09 20.56 10.68
C VAL A 676 -21.76 21.81 10.12
N GLY A 677 -21.28 23.03 10.45
CA GLY A 677 -21.69 24.27 9.79
C GLY A 677 -21.40 24.25 8.28
N PHE A 678 -20.34 23.54 7.89
CA PHE A 678 -20.00 23.21 6.49
C PHE A 678 -20.51 21.83 6.04
N GLY A 679 -21.34 21.13 6.82
CA GLY A 679 -21.76 19.74 6.52
C GLY A 679 -22.63 19.66 5.27
N ASP A 680 -23.50 20.64 5.11
CA ASP A 680 -24.28 20.87 3.90
C ASP A 680 -23.40 21.25 2.69
N VAL A 681 -22.31 21.99 2.94
CA VAL A 681 -21.32 22.34 1.90
C VAL A 681 -20.53 21.11 1.50
N ALA A 682 -20.11 20.27 2.46
CA ALA A 682 -19.45 19.00 2.22
C ALA A 682 -20.35 18.02 1.45
N GLN A 683 -21.67 18.08 1.65
CA GLN A 683 -22.63 17.32 0.85
C GLN A 683 -22.68 17.79 -0.61
N VAL A 684 -22.70 19.10 -0.86
CA VAL A 684 -22.64 19.69 -2.21
C VAL A 684 -21.28 19.39 -2.87
N LEU A 685 -20.19 19.60 -2.15
CA LEU A 685 -18.81 19.29 -2.56
C LEU A 685 -18.61 17.80 -2.87
N SER A 686 -19.18 16.92 -2.04
CA SER A 686 -19.12 15.47 -2.23
C SER A 686 -19.95 15.01 -3.43
N ALA A 687 -21.10 15.65 -3.70
CA ALA A 687 -21.91 15.36 -4.89
C ALA A 687 -21.20 15.81 -6.18
N ALA A 688 -20.51 16.97 -6.15
CA ALA A 688 -19.72 17.49 -7.27
C ALA A 688 -18.47 16.64 -7.58
N SER A 689 -17.89 15.99 -6.56
CA SER A 689 -16.74 15.09 -6.70
C SER A 689 -17.13 13.63 -7.00
N GLY A 690 -18.35 13.21 -6.63
CA GLY A 690 -18.90 11.87 -6.87
C GLY A 690 -19.02 11.48 -8.36
N ALA A 691 -19.13 12.45 -9.26
CA ALA A 691 -19.12 12.25 -10.72
C ALA A 691 -17.83 11.62 -11.27
N PHE A 692 -16.78 11.49 -10.45
CA PHE A 692 -15.53 10.82 -10.82
C PHE A 692 -15.40 9.38 -10.29
N SER A 693 -16.41 8.85 -9.60
CA SER A 693 -16.36 7.51 -8.99
C SER A 693 -17.30 6.46 -9.60
N GLY A 694 -18.15 6.84 -10.55
CA GLY A 694 -19.04 5.91 -11.27
C GLY A 694 -19.17 6.30 -12.73
N GLY A 695 -18.57 5.49 -13.61
CA GLY A 695 -18.67 5.63 -15.07
C GLY A 695 -18.55 4.26 -15.71
N SER A 696 -19.59 3.45 -15.55
CA SER A 696 -19.82 2.23 -16.33
C SER A 696 -20.17 2.59 -17.78
N GLY A 697 -19.46 2.00 -18.73
CA GLY A 697 -19.98 1.63 -20.06
C GLY A 697 -20.38 2.74 -21.03
N GLY A 698 -19.58 2.92 -22.09
CA GLY A 698 -19.97 3.64 -23.29
C GLY A 698 -18.85 3.67 -24.32
N TRP A 699 -18.83 2.67 -25.20
CA TRP A 699 -18.02 2.70 -26.42
C TRP A 699 -18.56 3.80 -27.36
N ASN A 700 -17.65 4.51 -28.05
CA ASN A 700 -17.84 5.68 -28.94
C ASN A 700 -18.10 7.00 -28.18
N SER A 701 -17.35 8.11 -28.35
CA SER A 701 -16.81 8.70 -29.58
C SER A 701 -15.71 9.74 -29.29
N ARG A 702 -14.71 9.80 -30.17
CA ARG A 702 -13.75 10.87 -30.54
C ARG A 702 -13.57 12.12 -29.65
N ALA A 703 -12.30 12.34 -29.29
CA ALA A 703 -11.46 13.56 -29.36
C ALA A 703 -10.65 13.67 -28.06
N GLY A 704 -9.34 13.83 -28.00
CA GLY A 704 -8.24 14.06 -28.94
C GLY A 704 -7.00 14.22 -28.05
N ALA A 705 -5.84 13.77 -28.51
CA ALA A 705 -4.60 13.73 -27.76
C ALA A 705 -4.17 15.10 -27.17
N ALA A 706 -3.63 15.08 -25.95
CA ALA A 706 -2.70 16.09 -25.43
C ALA A 706 -1.94 15.51 -24.22
N ALA A 707 -1.02 14.58 -24.50
CA ALA A 707 0.24 14.53 -23.78
C ALA A 707 1.22 15.37 -24.61
N ASP A 708 2.16 16.04 -23.94
CA ASP A 708 3.20 16.94 -24.47
C ASP A 708 2.80 18.43 -24.53
N ALA A 709 3.13 19.16 -23.45
CA ALA A 709 3.45 20.58 -23.51
C ALA A 709 4.34 20.98 -22.32
N GLU A 710 5.60 21.28 -22.62
CA GLU A 710 6.50 22.09 -21.79
C GLU A 710 5.87 23.47 -21.50
N PRO A 711 6.17 24.12 -20.36
CA PRO A 711 5.70 25.47 -20.11
C PRO A 711 6.59 26.48 -20.84
N ARG A 712 6.16 26.92 -22.02
CA ARG A 712 6.63 28.19 -22.60
C ARG A 712 5.78 29.34 -22.07
N ALA A 713 6.49 30.37 -21.60
CA ALA A 713 5.96 31.68 -21.27
C ALA A 713 5.17 32.28 -22.45
N GLY A 714 4.02 32.90 -22.16
CA GLY A 714 3.23 33.59 -23.17
C GLY A 714 1.90 34.11 -22.65
N ALA A 715 1.89 35.39 -22.27
CA ALA A 715 0.81 36.37 -22.36
C ALA A 715 -0.62 35.97 -21.94
N CYS A 716 -1.05 36.58 -20.83
CA CYS A 716 -2.45 36.83 -20.51
C CYS A 716 -3.07 37.75 -21.58
N ASP A 717 -4.21 37.36 -22.14
CA ASP A 717 -5.06 38.25 -22.92
C ASP A 717 -6.23 38.69 -22.03
N ALA A 718 -6.24 39.96 -21.66
CA ALA A 718 -7.28 40.61 -20.88
C ALA A 718 -8.16 41.43 -21.83
N GLY A 719 -9.40 41.00 -22.02
CA GLY A 719 -10.43 41.74 -22.74
C GLY A 719 -11.63 42.03 -21.85
N ALA A 720 -11.98 43.32 -21.75
CA ALA A 720 -13.21 43.91 -21.21
C ALA A 720 -13.29 44.15 -19.68
N CYS A 721 -12.85 45.34 -19.24
CA CYS A 721 -13.75 46.45 -18.90
C CYS A 721 -12.91 47.69 -18.57
N GLY A 722 -13.10 48.79 -19.32
CA GLY A 722 -12.29 50.00 -19.21
C GLY A 722 -12.91 51.06 -18.33
N VAL A 723 -12.07 51.76 -17.55
CA VAL A 723 -12.27 53.16 -17.15
C VAL A 723 -10.91 53.87 -17.23
N ARG A 724 -10.91 55.02 -17.90
CA ARG A 724 -9.76 55.85 -18.28
C ARG A 724 -9.22 56.65 -17.09
N CYS A 725 -7.91 56.88 -17.06
CA CYS A 725 -7.32 58.23 -17.06
C CYS A 725 -5.77 58.20 -17.11
N GLY A 726 -5.22 58.77 -18.19
CA GLY A 726 -4.18 59.80 -18.12
C GLY A 726 -2.72 59.44 -17.81
N ASN A 727 -1.95 59.25 -18.89
CA ASN A 727 -0.56 59.72 -19.13
C ASN A 727 0.32 60.19 -17.95
N TYR A 728 1.43 59.48 -17.71
CA TYR A 728 2.77 60.10 -17.60
C TYR A 728 3.80 59.22 -18.32
N ARG A 729 4.49 59.82 -19.28
CA ARG A 729 5.70 59.28 -19.93
C ARG A 729 6.86 59.29 -18.94
N ALA A 730 7.73 58.28 -19.10
CA ALA A 730 9.17 58.29 -18.88
C ALA A 730 9.71 58.95 -17.59
N ILE A 731 10.19 58.11 -16.67
CA ILE A 731 11.50 58.19 -15.97
C ILE A 731 11.67 56.83 -15.27
N SER A 732 12.66 56.04 -15.67
CA SER A 732 13.23 54.99 -14.82
C SER A 732 14.73 54.96 -15.04
N MET A 733 15.38 55.90 -14.38
CA MET A 733 16.77 55.84 -13.93
C MET A 733 16.76 56.44 -12.52
N MET A 734 17.51 55.80 -11.61
CA MET A 734 17.67 56.09 -10.18
C MET A 734 16.61 55.50 -9.24
N VAL A 735 16.88 54.31 -8.68
CA VAL A 735 17.06 54.09 -7.23
C VAL A 735 17.97 52.86 -7.02
N THR A 736 19.28 53.08 -6.92
CA THR A 736 20.18 52.30 -6.08
C THR A 736 21.18 53.26 -5.46
N GLY A 737 20.73 54.02 -4.47
CA GLY A 737 21.62 54.76 -3.59
C GLY A 737 22.26 53.82 -2.58
N ARG A 738 23.19 52.97 -3.03
CA ARG A 738 24.17 52.32 -2.16
C ARG A 738 25.52 52.90 -2.55
N ALA A 739 26.24 53.47 -1.59
CA ALA A 739 27.57 54.01 -1.85
C ALA A 739 28.45 52.91 -2.48
N PRO A 740 29.21 53.21 -3.54
CA PRO A 740 30.18 52.25 -4.08
C PRO A 740 31.15 51.85 -2.97
N TYR A 741 31.39 50.55 -2.83
CA TYR A 741 32.47 50.00 -2.00
C TYR A 741 33.78 50.63 -2.44
N GLY A 742 34.24 51.58 -1.64
CA GLY A 742 35.41 52.41 -1.85
C GLY A 742 35.76 53.13 -0.56
N ALA A 743 35.86 52.37 0.54
CA ALA A 743 36.47 52.88 1.76
C ALA A 743 38.00 52.75 1.61
N PRO A 744 38.79 53.77 1.97
CA PRO A 744 40.25 53.72 1.83
C PRO A 744 40.82 52.60 2.72
N ARG A 745 41.75 51.80 2.17
CA ARG A 745 42.63 50.91 2.94
C ARG A 745 43.21 51.71 4.11
N ARG A 746 42.83 51.37 5.34
CA ARG A 746 43.39 52.00 6.54
C ARG A 746 44.30 50.96 7.19
N ILE A 747 45.60 51.21 7.11
CA ILE A 747 46.56 50.44 7.88
C ILE A 747 46.74 51.17 9.22
N VAL A 748 46.36 50.51 10.33
CA VAL A 748 46.41 51.10 11.67
C VAL A 748 47.73 50.70 12.33
N ASN A 749 48.55 51.70 12.68
CA ASN A 749 49.81 51.53 13.37
C ASN A 749 49.53 51.27 14.86
N ASN A 750 49.66 50.03 15.33
CA ASN A 750 49.63 49.75 16.77
C ASN A 750 51.05 49.89 17.36
N ARG A 751 51.11 50.39 18.60
CA ARG A 751 52.31 50.84 19.32
C ARG A 751 53.55 49.95 19.08
N GLU A 752 54.67 50.60 18.78
CA GLU A 752 56.07 50.11 18.77
C GLU A 752 56.26 48.59 18.53
N GLY A 753 56.28 48.18 17.26
CA GLY A 753 56.93 46.93 16.81
C GLY A 753 56.03 45.75 16.45
N ALA A 754 54.70 45.88 16.48
CA ALA A 754 53.75 44.84 16.04
C ALA A 754 53.40 44.96 14.54
N ALA A 755 53.09 43.82 13.90
CA ALA A 755 52.77 43.71 12.48
C ALA A 755 51.57 44.59 12.08
N MET A 756 51.59 45.13 10.85
CA MET A 756 50.52 45.93 10.28
C MET A 756 49.39 44.97 9.85
N VAL A 757 48.23 45.02 10.50
CA VAL A 757 47.10 44.14 10.14
C VAL A 757 46.16 44.89 9.20
N LEU A 758 45.80 44.25 8.08
CA LEU A 758 44.89 44.83 7.09
C LEU A 758 43.47 44.93 7.66
N HIS A 759 42.96 46.15 7.84
CA HIS A 759 41.58 46.41 8.26
C HIS A 759 40.64 46.60 7.06
N ARG A 760 39.42 46.06 7.17
CA ARG A 760 38.31 46.14 6.21
C ARG A 760 36.98 46.17 6.96
N ASN A 761 35.92 46.66 6.30
CA ASN A 761 34.58 46.64 6.87
C ASN A 761 33.86 45.34 6.49
N LEU A 762 33.52 44.51 7.48
CA LEU A 762 32.63 43.37 7.31
C LEU A 762 31.22 43.82 7.70
N GLY A 763 30.44 44.29 6.72
CA GLY A 763 29.16 44.95 6.99
C GLY A 763 29.35 46.20 7.86
N PRO A 764 28.69 46.29 9.04
CA PRO A 764 28.84 47.43 9.95
C PRO A 764 30.07 47.34 10.87
N PHE A 765 30.87 46.27 10.80
CA PHE A 765 32.01 46.04 11.69
C PHE A 765 33.33 46.44 11.02
N ASP A 766 34.09 47.35 11.66
CA ASP A 766 35.50 47.59 11.33
C ASP A 766 36.33 46.46 11.96
N THR A 767 36.92 45.60 11.13
CA THR A 767 37.63 44.42 11.59
C THR A 767 38.82 44.09 10.68
N THR A 768 39.56 43.04 11.01
CA THR A 768 40.72 42.60 10.23
C THR A 768 40.29 41.71 9.08
N ALA A 769 40.88 41.92 7.89
CA ALA A 769 40.64 41.13 6.69
C ALA A 769 41.03 39.64 6.85
N ILE A 770 41.93 39.37 7.81
CA ILE A 770 42.35 38.04 8.23
C ILE A 770 41.82 37.83 9.65
N GLY A 771 40.89 36.88 9.80
CA GLY A 771 40.34 36.45 11.08
C GLY A 771 40.96 35.16 11.60
N LEU A 772 40.64 34.78 12.83
CA LEU A 772 40.99 33.48 13.40
C LEU A 772 39.82 32.50 13.27
N GLY A 773 40.03 31.42 12.49
CA GLY A 773 39.11 30.28 12.49
C GLY A 773 39.40 29.36 13.68
N GLU A 774 38.49 29.32 14.66
CA GLU A 774 38.70 28.60 15.92
C GLU A 774 38.60 27.08 15.78
N MET A 775 37.87 26.57 14.77
CA MET A 775 37.59 25.14 14.56
C MET A 775 38.73 24.17 14.94
N PRO A 776 40.00 24.34 14.48
CA PRO A 776 41.07 23.38 14.76
C PRO A 776 41.52 23.33 16.23
N LEU A 777 41.14 24.33 17.05
CA LEU A 777 41.45 24.40 18.47
C LEU A 777 40.55 23.50 19.33
N THR A 778 39.40 23.03 18.82
CA THR A 778 38.42 22.27 19.62
C THR A 778 37.89 21.00 19.01
N ILE A 779 38.14 20.74 17.73
CA ILE A 779 37.78 19.45 17.11
C ILE A 779 38.94 18.45 17.16
N GLU A 780 38.81 17.34 16.44
CA GLU A 780 39.81 16.26 16.45
C GLU A 780 41.22 16.78 16.14
N ASN A 781 42.22 16.27 16.88
CA ASN A 781 43.63 16.65 16.83
C ASN A 781 43.97 18.04 17.41
N ASN A 782 43.10 18.62 18.23
CA ASN A 782 43.46 19.82 18.98
C ASN A 782 44.61 19.57 19.99
N LEU A 783 45.27 20.66 20.41
CA LEU A 783 46.39 20.63 21.36
C LEU A 783 45.98 20.95 22.80
N GLY A 784 44.69 20.84 23.12
CA GLY A 784 44.11 21.14 24.43
C GLY A 784 43.70 22.62 24.62
N PRO A 785 42.86 22.90 25.63
CA PRO A 785 42.23 24.21 25.83
C PRO A 785 43.24 25.33 26.12
N ASN A 786 44.30 25.07 26.90
CA ASN A 786 45.32 26.08 27.20
C ASN A 786 46.02 26.59 25.92
N MET A 787 46.42 25.68 25.02
CA MET A 787 47.00 26.05 23.73
C MET A 787 46.00 26.78 22.85
N GLY A 788 44.71 26.45 22.97
CA GLY A 788 43.62 27.18 22.33
C GLY A 788 43.52 28.63 22.79
N VAL A 789 43.47 28.87 24.10
CA VAL A 789 43.45 30.21 24.70
C VAL A 789 44.71 31.00 24.30
N GLU A 790 45.89 30.41 24.43
CA GLU A 790 47.16 31.04 24.02
C GLU A 790 47.16 31.43 22.53
N THR A 791 46.59 30.60 21.66
CA THR A 791 46.49 30.89 20.22
C THR A 791 45.52 32.04 19.93
N ILE A 792 44.37 32.09 20.63
CA ILE A 792 43.41 33.19 20.50
C ILE A 792 44.04 34.49 21.00
N HIS A 793 44.67 34.49 22.19
CA HIS A 793 45.36 35.66 22.73
C HIS A 793 46.44 36.17 21.79
N ALA A 794 47.30 35.28 21.27
CA ALA A 794 48.34 35.67 20.32
C ALA A 794 47.78 36.33 19.06
N ALA A 795 46.62 35.87 18.56
CA ALA A 795 45.95 36.50 17.42
C ALA A 795 45.46 37.92 17.77
N LEU A 796 44.78 38.06 18.92
CA LEU A 796 44.20 39.33 19.37
C LEU A 796 45.27 40.37 19.73
N ASP A 797 46.35 39.93 20.40
CA ASP A 797 47.51 40.76 20.75
C ASP A 797 48.26 41.24 19.50
N ALA A 798 48.29 40.42 18.45
CA ALA A 798 48.84 40.79 17.15
C ALA A 798 47.91 41.69 16.33
N GLY A 799 46.75 42.07 16.86
CA GLY A 799 45.82 43.01 16.22
C GLY A 799 44.66 42.38 15.48
N CYS A 800 44.52 41.05 15.47
CA CYS A 800 43.32 40.40 14.91
C CYS A 800 42.07 40.87 15.66
N ARG A 801 40.99 41.15 14.92
CA ARG A 801 39.70 41.63 15.48
C ARG A 801 38.50 40.81 15.02
N GLN A 802 38.75 39.61 14.50
CA GLN A 802 37.70 38.67 14.08
C GLN A 802 37.99 37.27 14.59
N VAL A 803 37.05 36.70 15.36
CA VAL A 803 37.10 35.31 15.82
C VAL A 803 35.87 34.57 15.31
N ASP A 804 36.10 33.49 14.57
CA ASP A 804 35.05 32.67 13.95
C ASP A 804 34.96 31.30 14.64
N THR A 805 33.82 31.02 15.29
CA THR A 805 33.51 29.74 15.95
C THR A 805 32.17 29.19 15.43
N ALA A 806 31.65 28.11 16.00
CA ALA A 806 30.33 27.57 15.71
C ALA A 806 29.79 26.71 16.85
N TRP A 807 28.46 26.61 16.98
CA TRP A 807 27.79 25.67 17.88
C TRP A 807 28.31 24.23 17.73
N ALA A 808 28.66 23.85 16.49
CA ALA A 808 29.14 22.52 16.11
C ALA A 808 30.64 22.27 16.35
N TYR A 809 31.41 23.24 16.86
CA TYR A 809 32.85 23.08 17.06
C TYR A 809 33.12 22.40 18.39
N TYR A 810 33.13 21.07 18.33
CA TYR A 810 33.51 20.17 19.40
C TYR A 810 33.89 18.81 18.81
N CYS A 811 34.67 18.02 19.56
CA CYS A 811 34.95 16.63 19.21
C CYS A 811 33.66 15.82 19.17
N SER A 812 33.51 14.89 18.21
CA SER A 812 32.31 14.04 18.20
C SER A 812 32.21 13.21 19.49
N GLY A 813 31.06 13.24 20.15
CA GLY A 813 30.83 12.65 21.49
C GLY A 813 31.52 13.35 22.65
N GLY A 814 32.21 14.47 22.39
CA GLY A 814 32.71 15.38 23.40
C GLY A 814 31.61 16.33 23.89
N GLU A 815 32.00 17.26 24.75
CA GLU A 815 31.10 18.28 25.27
C GLU A 815 30.65 19.22 24.14
N GLU A 816 29.34 19.41 23.98
CA GLU A 816 28.79 20.32 22.98
C GLU A 816 29.24 21.76 23.25
N GLN A 817 29.44 22.52 22.16
CA GLN A 817 29.84 23.93 22.19
C GLN A 817 31.20 24.18 22.88
N THR A 818 32.12 23.21 22.86
CA THR A 818 33.48 23.39 23.40
C THR A 818 34.19 24.60 22.76
N GLY A 819 34.03 24.82 21.44
CA GLY A 819 34.54 25.99 20.71
C GLY A 819 34.07 27.32 21.27
N GLU A 820 32.76 27.49 21.40
CA GLU A 820 32.17 28.73 21.94
C GLU A 820 32.59 28.98 23.39
N LYS A 821 32.70 27.93 24.20
CA LYS A 821 33.19 28.02 25.59
C LYS A 821 34.67 28.40 25.64
N LEU A 822 35.50 27.87 24.74
CA LEU A 822 36.91 28.24 24.62
C LEU A 822 37.06 29.72 24.22
N VAL A 823 36.26 30.20 23.25
CA VAL A 823 36.25 31.62 22.87
C VAL A 823 35.85 32.49 24.06
N ARG A 824 34.81 32.11 24.81
CA ARG A 824 34.42 32.81 26.04
C ARG A 824 35.56 32.88 27.06
N GLU A 825 36.23 31.76 27.31
CA GLU A 825 37.36 31.69 28.25
C GLU A 825 38.52 32.59 27.80
N ALA A 826 38.87 32.55 26.52
CA ALA A 826 39.91 33.40 25.95
C ALA A 826 39.53 34.88 26.06
N MET A 827 38.30 35.26 25.70
CA MET A 827 37.82 36.64 25.81
C MET A 827 37.71 37.11 27.27
N ALA A 828 37.36 36.23 28.21
CA ALA A 828 37.30 36.57 29.62
C ALA A 828 38.70 36.86 30.19
N SER A 829 39.70 36.06 29.81
CA SER A 829 41.07 36.13 30.30
C SER A 829 41.99 37.10 29.54
N TRP A 830 41.59 37.58 28.36
CA TRP A 830 42.34 38.58 27.59
C TRP A 830 42.17 39.99 28.16
N ASP A 831 43.25 40.77 28.23
CA ASP A 831 43.30 42.13 28.80
C ASP A 831 43.25 43.25 27.73
N GLY A 832 42.75 42.94 26.53
CA GLY A 832 42.62 43.89 25.44
C GLY A 832 41.21 44.49 25.27
N PRO A 833 41.01 45.35 24.25
CA PRO A 833 39.73 46.00 23.97
C PRO A 833 38.72 44.99 23.38
N LYS A 834 37.92 44.38 24.24
CA LYS A 834 36.99 43.28 23.88
C LYS A 834 35.87 43.73 22.95
N ASP A 835 35.46 44.99 23.04
CA ASP A 835 34.42 45.63 22.23
C ASP A 835 34.84 45.87 20.78
N GLU A 836 36.15 45.80 20.48
CA GLU A 836 36.67 45.84 19.11
C GLU A 836 36.64 44.47 18.41
N VAL A 837 36.36 43.39 19.12
CA VAL A 837 36.46 42.03 18.58
C VAL A 837 35.11 41.55 18.06
N LEU A 838 35.04 41.34 16.74
CA LEU A 838 33.91 40.69 16.08
C LEU A 838 33.92 39.19 16.39
N ILE A 839 32.92 38.70 17.12
CA ILE A 839 32.74 37.25 17.36
C ILE A 839 31.62 36.72 16.46
N ALA A 840 31.99 35.89 15.49
CA ALA A 840 31.05 35.20 14.64
C ALA A 840 30.81 33.76 15.12
N THR A 841 29.56 33.33 15.17
CA THR A 841 29.20 31.92 15.39
C THR A 841 28.17 31.43 14.37
N LYS A 842 27.88 30.13 14.39
CA LYS A 842 27.06 29.46 13.37
C LYS A 842 26.19 28.37 13.97
N VAL A 843 24.98 28.25 13.42
CA VAL A 843 24.00 27.20 13.77
C VAL A 843 23.52 26.46 12.53
N GLY A 844 23.04 25.23 12.70
CA GLY A 844 22.53 24.38 11.60
C GLY A 844 23.40 23.14 11.31
N HIS A 845 24.60 23.08 11.90
CA HIS A 845 25.40 21.86 11.98
C HIS A 845 25.43 21.31 13.41
N TYR A 846 25.68 20.01 13.52
CA TYR A 846 26.04 19.34 14.77
C TYR A 846 26.97 18.14 14.50
N ARG A 847 27.60 17.61 15.55
CA ARG A 847 28.52 16.47 15.45
C ARG A 847 27.78 15.17 15.78
N ASN A 848 28.00 14.14 14.98
CA ASN A 848 27.42 12.82 15.18
C ASN A 848 28.46 11.70 14.98
N PHE A 849 28.11 10.47 15.34
CA PHE A 849 28.85 9.25 15.02
C PHE A 849 28.09 8.40 14.02
N THR A 850 28.75 8.02 12.94
CA THR A 850 28.23 7.05 11.97
C THR A 850 29.34 6.07 11.65
N ASP A 851 29.08 4.78 11.83
CA ASP A 851 30.04 3.69 11.59
C ASP A 851 31.40 3.87 12.28
N GLY A 852 31.38 4.37 13.52
CA GLY A 852 32.59 4.62 14.32
C GLY A 852 33.43 5.83 13.87
N LYS A 853 32.91 6.66 12.95
CA LYS A 853 33.61 7.87 12.45
C LYS A 853 32.85 9.15 12.80
N PRO A 854 33.56 10.26 13.11
CA PRO A 854 32.96 11.57 13.33
C PRO A 854 32.32 12.11 12.05
N THR A 855 31.03 12.45 12.09
CA THR A 855 30.30 13.05 10.97
C THR A 855 29.79 14.45 11.31
N TRP A 856 29.60 15.29 10.28
CA TRP A 856 28.95 16.60 10.40
C TRP A 856 27.54 16.46 9.85
N ALA A 857 26.58 16.36 10.75
CA ALA A 857 25.18 16.30 10.37
C ALA A 857 24.61 17.72 10.29
N VAL A 858 23.59 17.89 9.46
CA VAL A 858 22.84 19.14 9.32
C VAL A 858 21.48 19.00 9.98
N ASP A 859 21.01 20.11 10.53
CA ASP A 859 19.66 20.26 11.06
C ASP A 859 19.30 21.74 10.98
N GLY A 860 18.75 22.11 9.83
CA GLY A 860 18.32 23.46 9.49
C GLY A 860 16.89 23.78 9.93
N SER A 861 16.28 22.95 10.80
CA SER A 861 14.91 23.20 11.25
C SER A 861 14.82 24.52 12.04
N PRO A 862 13.82 25.38 11.76
CA PRO A 862 13.69 26.68 12.41
C PRO A 862 13.81 26.62 13.94
N GLU A 863 13.16 25.63 14.57
CA GLU A 863 13.17 25.48 16.02
C GLU A 863 14.56 25.19 16.58
N ASN A 864 15.34 24.35 15.91
CA ASN A 864 16.70 24.04 16.35
C ASN A 864 17.69 25.16 16.02
N LEU A 865 17.51 25.88 14.92
CA LEU A 865 18.31 27.07 14.63
C LEU A 865 18.12 28.12 15.72
N ILE A 866 16.85 28.41 16.10
CA ILE A 866 16.53 29.37 17.16
C ILE A 866 17.08 28.91 18.51
N ARG A 867 16.82 27.65 18.89
CA ARG A 867 17.32 27.09 20.15
C ARG A 867 18.84 27.15 20.23
N ARG A 868 19.54 26.62 19.22
CA ARG A 868 21.00 26.57 19.21
C ARG A 868 21.63 27.96 19.17
N ALA A 869 21.01 28.95 18.52
CA ALA A 869 21.54 30.31 18.52
C ALA A 869 21.45 30.96 19.91
N LYS A 870 20.36 30.71 20.65
CA LYS A 870 20.23 31.15 22.04
C LYS A 870 21.20 30.41 22.97
N GLU A 871 21.42 29.11 22.75
CA GLU A 871 22.47 28.34 23.42
C GLU A 871 23.87 28.86 23.11
N SER A 872 24.13 29.26 21.86
CA SER A 872 25.40 29.87 21.43
C SER A 872 25.67 31.19 22.15
N ALA A 873 24.67 32.09 22.22
CA ALA A 873 24.80 33.34 22.96
C ALA A 873 25.13 33.08 24.44
N LEU A 874 24.47 32.11 25.07
CA LEU A 874 24.74 31.69 26.45
C LEU A 874 26.14 31.08 26.63
N ALA A 875 26.58 30.22 25.70
CA ALA A 875 27.88 29.56 25.75
C ALA A 875 29.02 30.57 25.61
N LEU A 876 28.87 31.53 24.69
CA LEU A 876 29.77 32.67 24.50
C LEU A 876 29.72 33.66 25.67
N GLY A 877 28.63 33.67 26.44
CA GLY A 877 28.43 34.58 27.57
C GLY A 877 28.10 36.00 27.13
N VAL A 878 27.37 36.16 26.02
CA VAL A 878 26.96 37.44 25.44
C VAL A 878 25.44 37.52 25.33
N ASP A 879 24.89 38.74 25.42
CA ASP A 879 23.45 38.97 25.23
C ASP A 879 23.06 38.97 23.74
N THR A 880 23.97 39.45 22.88
CA THR A 880 23.79 39.52 21.43
C THR A 880 25.04 39.01 20.73
N ILE A 881 24.86 38.09 19.78
CA ILE A 881 25.91 37.60 18.89
C ILE A 881 26.16 38.66 17.81
N ASP A 882 27.41 39.05 17.56
CA ASP A 882 27.71 40.07 16.53
C ASP A 882 27.29 39.61 15.13
N LEU A 883 27.74 38.42 14.72
CA LEU A 883 27.42 37.82 13.43
C LEU A 883 27.03 36.35 13.57
N LEU A 884 25.77 36.04 13.24
CA LEU A 884 25.26 34.67 13.24
C LEU A 884 25.15 34.12 11.81
N TYR A 885 25.86 33.04 11.51
CA TYR A 885 25.73 32.32 10.24
C TYR A 885 24.72 31.17 10.32
N PHE A 886 23.90 31.02 9.27
CA PHE A 886 23.35 29.70 8.95
C PHE A 886 24.47 28.84 8.35
N HIS A 887 24.92 27.84 9.09
CA HIS A 887 26.20 27.15 8.87
C HIS A 887 26.23 26.31 7.58
N ARG A 888 25.12 25.64 7.24
CA ARG A 888 25.02 24.90 5.97
C ARG A 888 23.55 24.68 5.62
N PRO A 889 23.17 24.84 4.33
CA PRO A 889 21.84 24.47 3.87
C PRO A 889 21.51 23.03 4.24
N ASP A 890 20.34 22.81 4.83
CA ASP A 890 19.79 21.48 5.08
C ASP A 890 18.92 21.07 3.89
N PRO A 891 19.31 20.05 3.09
CA PRO A 891 18.51 19.62 1.94
C PRO A 891 17.12 19.09 2.32
N GLY A 892 16.89 18.78 3.60
CA GLY A 892 15.61 18.35 4.15
C GLY A 892 14.64 19.47 4.53
N ILE A 893 15.10 20.73 4.58
CA ILE A 893 14.31 21.90 5.00
C ILE A 893 14.34 22.94 3.86
N PRO A 894 13.18 23.52 3.46
CA PRO A 894 13.18 24.62 2.50
C PRO A 894 14.07 25.76 3.00
N TYR A 895 15.05 26.17 2.18
CA TYR A 895 16.09 27.10 2.60
C TYR A 895 15.54 28.41 3.19
N GLY A 896 14.48 28.97 2.58
CA GLY A 896 13.81 30.17 3.08
C GLY A 896 13.25 30.03 4.50
N GLU A 897 12.77 28.85 4.91
CA GLU A 897 12.29 28.62 6.29
C GLU A 897 13.43 28.71 7.30
N SER A 898 14.59 28.13 6.97
CA SER A 898 15.79 28.25 7.80
C SER A 898 16.25 29.71 7.90
N ILE A 899 16.19 30.47 6.80
CA ILE A 899 16.54 31.89 6.81
C ILE A 899 15.53 32.74 7.59
N GLU A 900 14.23 32.46 7.51
CA GLU A 900 13.22 33.13 8.35
C GLU A 900 13.49 32.91 9.84
N ALA A 901 14.03 31.76 10.23
CA ALA A 901 14.45 31.51 11.61
C ALA A 901 15.66 32.37 12.01
N ILE A 902 16.64 32.53 11.11
CA ILE A 902 17.76 33.46 11.31
C ILE A 902 17.26 34.90 11.39
N LYS A 903 16.31 35.29 10.53
CA LYS A 903 15.67 36.61 10.57
C LYS A 903 15.00 36.85 11.92
N GLN A 904 14.27 35.86 12.44
CA GLN A 904 13.64 35.97 13.75
C GLN A 904 14.68 36.22 14.85
N LEU A 905 15.83 35.54 14.83
CA LEU A 905 16.90 35.75 15.81
C LEU A 905 17.51 37.16 15.73
N VAL A 906 17.61 37.72 14.52
CA VAL A 906 18.03 39.11 14.32
C VAL A 906 16.96 40.09 14.82
N ASP A 907 15.69 39.87 14.49
CA ASP A 907 14.58 40.71 14.91
C ASP A 907 14.37 40.68 16.45
N GLU A 908 14.68 39.54 17.10
CA GLU A 908 14.67 39.38 18.56
C GLU A 908 15.90 39.99 19.26
N GLY A 909 16.93 40.40 18.51
CA GLY A 909 18.18 40.93 19.06
C GLY A 909 19.13 39.87 19.61
N VAL A 910 18.90 38.59 19.35
CA VAL A 910 19.83 37.49 19.69
C VAL A 910 21.10 37.57 18.82
N ALA A 911 20.94 38.01 17.56
CA ALA A 911 22.05 38.31 16.66
C ALA A 911 21.94 39.75 16.15
N ARG A 912 23.06 40.45 16.04
CA ARG A 912 23.10 41.82 15.52
C ARG A 912 23.01 41.85 14.00
N GLU A 913 23.79 41.00 13.35
CA GLU A 913 23.81 40.81 11.90
C GLU A 913 23.80 39.32 11.55
N ALA A 914 23.43 39.01 10.30
CA ALA A 914 23.31 37.64 9.81
C ALA A 914 24.25 37.35 8.63
N GLY A 915 24.66 36.09 8.54
CA GLY A 915 25.37 35.56 7.40
C GLY A 915 24.84 34.19 6.98
N VAL A 916 25.26 33.73 5.81
CA VAL A 916 25.00 32.36 5.32
C VAL A 916 26.31 31.66 4.99
N SER A 917 26.36 30.35 5.08
CA SER A 917 27.58 29.58 4.81
C SER A 917 27.29 28.35 3.97
N ASN A 918 28.21 28.03 3.07
CA ASN A 918 28.04 26.95 2.08
C ASN A 918 26.79 27.14 1.20
N ALA A 919 26.50 28.38 0.83
CA ALA A 919 25.29 28.75 0.08
C ALA A 919 25.61 28.95 -1.41
N SER A 920 24.72 28.50 -2.29
CA SER A 920 24.75 28.83 -3.73
C SER A 920 24.28 30.26 -3.99
N ILE A 921 24.45 30.76 -5.22
CA ILE A 921 23.95 32.07 -5.64
C ILE A 921 22.44 32.20 -5.39
N GLU A 922 21.65 31.19 -5.75
CA GLU A 922 20.20 31.21 -5.56
C GLU A 922 19.83 31.26 -4.07
N GLN A 923 20.61 30.59 -3.22
CA GLN A 923 20.42 30.62 -1.78
C GLN A 923 20.85 31.97 -1.19
N MET A 924 21.91 32.58 -1.71
CA MET A 924 22.30 33.95 -1.34
C MET A 924 21.20 34.95 -1.71
N ASP A 925 20.61 34.84 -2.91
CA ASP A 925 19.50 35.68 -3.35
C ASP A 925 18.26 35.51 -2.46
N ILE A 926 17.88 34.27 -2.10
CA ILE A 926 16.79 34.02 -1.16
C ILE A 926 17.10 34.62 0.22
N ALA A 927 18.34 34.47 0.69
CA ALA A 927 18.74 35.03 1.96
C ALA A 927 18.68 36.57 1.95
N GLN A 928 19.10 37.18 0.83
CA GLN A 928 19.08 38.61 0.61
C GLN A 928 17.65 39.15 0.56
N GLU A 929 16.72 38.42 -0.06
CA GLU A 929 15.30 38.78 -0.10
C GLU A 929 14.67 38.80 1.30
N ILE A 930 14.98 37.81 2.14
CA ILE A 930 14.37 37.67 3.48
C ILE A 930 15.04 38.60 4.50
N LEU A 931 16.37 38.60 4.58
CA LEU A 931 17.14 39.33 5.60
C LEU A 931 17.37 40.80 5.20
N GLY A 932 17.30 41.14 3.92
CA GLY A 932 17.58 42.50 3.45
C GLY A 932 18.98 42.96 3.83
N GLU A 933 19.09 44.16 4.38
CA GLU A 933 20.38 44.76 4.79
C GLU A 933 21.07 44.02 5.94
N LYS A 934 20.36 43.12 6.64
CA LYS A 934 20.91 42.30 7.72
C LYS A 934 21.72 41.10 7.25
N LEU A 935 21.68 40.76 5.96
CA LEU A 935 22.61 39.81 5.37
C LEU A 935 23.92 40.56 5.04
N ILE A 936 24.98 40.32 5.80
CA ILE A 936 26.25 41.06 5.62
C ILE A 936 27.39 40.21 5.06
N ALA A 937 27.27 38.88 5.11
CA ALA A 937 28.34 38.00 4.64
C ALA A 937 27.85 36.62 4.17
N VAL A 938 28.58 36.06 3.19
CA VAL A 938 28.57 34.63 2.86
C VAL A 938 29.92 34.02 3.22
N GLN A 939 29.92 32.88 3.90
CA GLN A 939 31.14 32.14 4.24
C GLN A 939 31.21 30.83 3.45
N ASN A 940 31.97 30.81 2.35
CA ASN A 940 32.11 29.67 1.45
C ASN A 940 33.56 29.18 1.38
N GLN A 941 33.76 27.92 0.99
CA GLN A 941 35.11 27.35 0.85
C GLN A 941 35.77 28.00 -0.36
N TYR A 942 36.99 28.47 -0.24
CA TYR A 942 37.79 28.93 -1.36
C TYR A 942 39.27 28.65 -1.04
N SER A 943 40.02 28.11 -2.00
CA SER A 943 41.46 27.81 -1.87
C SER A 943 42.05 27.42 -3.23
N PRO A 944 43.37 27.28 -3.38
CA PRO A 944 44.00 26.80 -4.62
C PRO A 944 43.52 25.43 -5.12
N ILE A 945 42.99 24.59 -4.22
CA ILE A 945 42.43 23.26 -4.54
C ILE A 945 40.90 23.26 -4.65
N TYR A 946 40.25 24.40 -4.41
CA TYR A 946 38.80 24.52 -4.42
C TYR A 946 38.40 25.94 -4.86
N THR A 947 38.29 26.13 -6.18
CA THR A 947 37.98 27.43 -6.81
C THR A 947 36.55 27.52 -7.35
N GLU A 948 35.74 26.48 -7.17
CA GLU A 948 34.39 26.37 -7.73
C GLU A 948 33.42 27.45 -7.22
N THR A 949 33.71 28.06 -6.08
CA THR A 949 32.92 29.15 -5.45
C THR A 949 33.34 30.54 -5.89
N ALA A 950 34.22 30.66 -6.90
CA ALA A 950 34.62 31.97 -7.46
C ALA A 950 33.40 32.77 -7.95
N ASP A 951 32.38 32.11 -8.50
CA ASP A 951 31.12 32.71 -8.92
C ASP A 951 30.32 33.29 -7.74
N THR A 952 30.27 32.58 -6.59
CA THR A 952 29.64 33.08 -5.36
C THR A 952 30.44 34.23 -4.75
N LEU A 953 31.76 34.26 -4.91
CA LEU A 953 32.62 35.38 -4.51
C LEU A 953 32.32 36.64 -5.34
N GLU A 954 32.24 36.51 -6.67
CA GLU A 954 31.87 37.61 -7.56
C GLU A 954 30.43 38.08 -7.31
N HIS A 955 29.52 37.15 -7.05
CA HIS A 955 28.13 37.47 -6.75
C HIS A 955 27.99 38.19 -5.40
N ALA A 956 28.75 37.79 -4.37
CA ALA A 956 28.80 38.52 -3.09
C ALA A 956 29.21 39.99 -3.28
N ALA A 957 30.21 40.24 -4.13
CA ALA A 957 30.60 41.60 -4.52
C ALA A 957 29.44 42.37 -5.15
N ARG A 958 28.71 41.71 -6.07
CA ARG A 958 27.60 42.29 -6.83
C ARG A 958 26.43 42.69 -5.95
N ILE A 959 26.05 41.84 -4.98
CA ILE A 959 24.95 42.12 -4.05
C ILE A 959 25.42 42.94 -2.83
N GLY A 960 26.73 43.21 -2.74
CA GLY A 960 27.33 44.10 -1.75
C GLY A 960 27.37 43.50 -0.35
N ILE A 961 27.71 42.22 -0.24
CA ILE A 961 28.00 41.53 1.03
C ILE A 961 29.44 41.00 1.02
N SER A 962 29.99 40.72 2.21
CA SER A 962 31.36 40.21 2.32
C SER A 962 31.43 38.72 1.97
N PHE A 963 32.52 38.29 1.33
CA PHE A 963 32.83 36.88 1.11
C PHE A 963 33.92 36.44 2.09
N VAL A 964 33.63 35.47 2.94
CA VAL A 964 34.56 34.96 3.96
C VAL A 964 35.05 33.56 3.55
N CYS A 965 36.32 33.46 3.16
CA CYS A 965 36.96 32.23 2.73
C CYS A 965 37.26 31.31 3.92
N TRP A 966 36.58 30.17 4.00
CA TRP A 966 36.92 29.11 4.96
C TRP A 966 37.80 28.02 4.33
N SER A 967 38.68 27.43 5.15
CA SER A 967 39.74 26.51 4.70
C SER A 967 40.62 27.06 3.56
N PRO A 968 41.19 28.27 3.70
CA PRO A 968 41.98 28.92 2.65
C PRO A 968 43.21 28.10 2.19
N LEU A 969 43.73 27.26 3.09
CA LEU A 969 44.85 26.35 2.81
C LEU A 969 44.41 24.93 2.45
N GLY A 970 43.14 24.70 2.09
CA GLY A 970 42.60 23.40 1.67
C GLY A 970 42.09 22.48 2.80
N GLY A 971 42.11 22.91 4.05
CA GLY A 971 41.59 22.17 5.22
C GLY A 971 42.37 20.89 5.58
N PHE A 972 42.26 20.38 6.80
CA PHE A 972 43.10 19.26 7.27
C PHE A 972 42.47 17.86 7.14
N ARG A 973 41.20 17.79 6.71
CA ARG A 973 40.37 16.57 6.81
C ARG A 973 40.49 15.62 5.62
N LYS A 974 41.01 16.11 4.49
CA LYS A 974 41.23 15.32 3.27
C LYS A 974 42.68 15.50 2.80
N PRO A 975 43.28 14.49 2.16
CA PRO A 975 44.54 14.67 1.46
C PRO A 975 44.43 15.83 0.46
N LYS A 976 45.41 16.73 0.48
CA LYS A 976 45.47 17.88 -0.44
C LYS A 976 46.27 17.50 -1.67
N ASP A 977 45.87 18.03 -2.82
CA ASP A 977 46.74 18.04 -3.99
C ASP A 977 47.82 19.11 -3.78
N GLU A 978 48.96 18.68 -3.25
CA GLU A 978 50.09 19.57 -2.97
C GLU A 978 50.58 20.30 -4.23
N SER A 979 50.41 19.72 -5.42
CA SER A 979 50.91 20.35 -6.67
C SER A 979 50.25 21.70 -6.95
N LYS A 980 49.01 21.91 -6.48
CA LYS A 980 48.30 23.19 -6.60
C LYS A 980 48.90 24.30 -5.75
N PHE A 981 49.71 23.96 -4.75
CA PHE A 981 50.41 24.92 -3.90
C PHE A 981 51.84 25.19 -4.36
N ASP A 982 52.36 24.47 -5.36
CA ASP A 982 53.74 24.66 -5.85
C ASP A 982 54.00 26.07 -6.39
N PRO A 983 53.11 26.71 -7.17
CA PRO A 983 53.30 28.10 -7.60
C PRO A 983 53.38 29.08 -6.42
N PHE A 984 52.58 28.85 -5.37
CA PHE A 984 52.59 29.65 -4.15
C PHE A 984 53.89 29.47 -3.39
N ARG A 985 54.41 28.24 -3.28
CA ARG A 985 55.71 27.95 -2.67
C ARG A 985 56.87 28.62 -3.42
N ALA A 986 56.86 28.59 -4.75
CA ALA A 986 57.89 29.24 -5.55
C ALA A 986 57.90 30.77 -5.36
N ILE A 987 56.73 31.41 -5.27
CA ILE A 987 56.64 32.84 -4.95
C ILE A 987 57.11 33.09 -3.51
N ALA A 988 56.68 32.27 -2.57
CA ALA A 988 57.04 32.40 -1.16
C ALA A 988 58.56 32.34 -0.93
N GLU A 989 59.23 31.41 -1.60
CA GLU A 989 60.69 31.28 -1.57
C GLU A 989 61.38 32.54 -2.09
N ARG A 990 60.92 33.10 -3.22
CA ARG A 990 61.46 34.36 -3.77
C ARG A 990 61.22 35.56 -2.85
N ARG A 991 60.10 35.56 -2.13
CA ARG A 991 59.67 36.65 -1.23
C ARG A 991 60.20 36.48 0.20
N GLY A 992 60.81 35.35 0.54
CA GLY A 992 61.31 35.06 1.89
C GLY A 992 60.21 34.94 2.94
N VAL A 993 59.00 34.53 2.53
CA VAL A 993 57.82 34.40 3.40
C VAL A 993 57.29 32.96 3.37
N SER A 994 56.31 32.65 4.21
CA SER A 994 55.63 31.36 4.13
C SER A 994 54.70 31.29 2.92
N TYR A 995 54.51 30.11 2.34
CA TYR A 995 53.54 29.94 1.25
C TYR A 995 52.10 30.20 1.72
N GLN A 996 51.84 30.03 3.02
CA GLN A 996 50.58 30.38 3.65
C GLN A 996 50.31 31.88 3.53
N GLN A 997 51.31 32.75 3.75
CA GLN A 997 51.15 34.18 3.52
C GLN A 997 50.80 34.50 2.06
N VAL A 998 51.45 33.84 1.10
CA VAL A 998 51.18 34.03 -0.34
C VAL A 998 49.75 33.61 -0.71
N VAL A 999 49.28 32.47 -0.20
CA VAL A 999 47.91 31.98 -0.46
C VAL A 999 46.88 32.97 0.08
N LEU A 1000 47.02 33.39 1.34
CA LEU A 1000 46.07 34.33 1.96
C LEU A 1000 46.09 35.69 1.26
N ALA A 1001 47.26 36.20 0.87
CA ALA A 1001 47.37 37.43 0.09
C ALA A 1001 46.70 37.32 -1.29
N TRP A 1002 46.83 36.17 -1.96
CA TRP A 1002 46.17 35.90 -3.25
C TRP A 1002 44.64 35.87 -3.12
N GLU A 1003 44.08 35.28 -2.06
CA GLU A 1003 42.65 35.30 -1.81
C GLU A 1003 42.15 36.73 -1.52
N LEU A 1004 42.85 37.48 -0.67
CA LEU A 1004 42.53 38.87 -0.35
C LEU A 1004 42.63 39.81 -1.57
N ALA A 1005 43.47 39.47 -2.55
CA ALA A 1005 43.61 40.19 -3.80
C ALA A 1005 42.40 40.02 -4.75
N LYS A 1006 41.49 39.07 -4.49
CA LYS A 1006 40.26 38.89 -5.30
C LYS A 1006 39.22 40.00 -5.08
N GLY A 1007 39.36 40.82 -4.03
CA GLY A 1007 38.56 42.03 -3.83
C GLY A 1007 38.55 42.54 -2.40
N ASP A 1008 38.10 43.79 -2.22
CA ASP A 1008 37.99 44.41 -0.90
C ASP A 1008 36.83 43.86 -0.04
N HIS A 1009 35.90 43.14 -0.66
CA HIS A 1009 34.83 42.40 0.04
C HIS A 1009 35.28 41.02 0.54
N VAL A 1010 36.52 40.61 0.27
CA VAL A 1010 37.04 39.28 0.62
C VAL A 1010 37.75 39.30 1.98
N PHE A 1011 37.41 38.33 2.81
CA PHE A 1011 38.02 38.07 4.12
C PHE A 1011 38.47 36.61 4.15
N VAL A 1012 39.49 36.29 4.94
CA VAL A 1012 40.03 34.93 5.07
C VAL A 1012 40.10 34.54 6.54
N ILE A 1013 39.70 33.31 6.86
CA ILE A 1013 39.74 32.77 8.23
C ILE A 1013 40.61 31.50 8.29
N PRO A 1014 41.95 31.65 8.25
CA PRO A 1014 42.85 30.51 8.44
C PRO A 1014 42.63 29.85 9.81
N GLY A 1015 42.60 28.53 9.80
CA GLY A 1015 42.64 27.74 11.03
C GLY A 1015 44.07 27.58 11.52
N ALA A 1016 44.31 27.85 12.80
CA ALA A 1016 45.62 27.70 13.44
C ALA A 1016 45.51 26.81 14.67
N HIS A 1017 46.45 25.89 14.85
CA HIS A 1017 46.52 25.04 16.05
C HIS A 1017 47.42 25.60 17.16
N ARG A 1018 48.22 26.62 16.84
CA ARG A 1018 49.26 27.18 17.73
C ARG A 1018 49.50 28.67 17.43
N PRO A 1019 50.03 29.44 18.41
CA PRO A 1019 50.31 30.87 18.26
C PRO A 1019 51.16 31.20 17.02
N ALA A 1020 52.26 30.48 16.81
CA ALA A 1020 53.19 30.77 15.72
C ALA A 1020 52.53 30.76 14.31
N THR A 1021 51.54 29.89 14.09
CA THR A 1021 50.88 29.77 12.77
C THR A 1021 49.84 30.85 12.52
N ILE A 1022 49.15 31.34 13.55
CA ILE A 1022 48.23 32.47 13.36
C ILE A 1022 49.02 33.77 13.18
N LEU A 1023 50.10 33.98 13.95
CA LEU A 1023 50.99 35.12 13.80
C LEU A 1023 51.63 35.19 12.41
N ASP A 1024 51.96 34.04 11.81
CA ASP A 1024 52.43 33.97 10.44
C ASP A 1024 51.33 34.33 9.42
N SER A 1025 50.09 33.88 9.65
CA SER A 1025 48.95 34.20 8.79
C SER A 1025 48.66 35.69 8.71
N LEU A 1026 48.69 36.38 9.85
CA LEU A 1026 48.33 37.80 9.95
C LEU A 1026 49.27 38.70 9.12
N LYS A 1027 50.52 38.28 8.92
CA LYS A 1027 51.50 38.98 8.08
C LYS A 1027 51.15 38.95 6.59
N ALA A 1028 50.22 38.10 6.16
CA ALA A 1028 49.78 38.09 4.77
C ALA A 1028 49.11 39.40 4.34
N GLY A 1029 48.58 40.19 5.29
CA GLY A 1029 48.01 41.50 5.02
C GLY A 1029 49.02 42.53 4.51
N ASP A 1030 50.31 42.32 4.79
CA ASP A 1030 51.42 43.18 4.33
C ASP A 1030 51.93 42.80 2.93
N LEU A 1031 51.48 41.68 2.38
CA LEU A 1031 52.00 41.12 1.15
C LEU A 1031 51.17 41.57 -0.06
N GLU A 1032 51.69 42.54 -0.82
CA GLU A 1032 51.14 42.90 -2.13
C GLU A 1032 51.76 42.06 -3.25
N LEU A 1033 50.94 41.19 -3.84
CA LEU A 1033 51.33 40.39 -5.00
C LEU A 1033 51.29 41.23 -6.27
N THR A 1034 52.32 41.10 -7.13
CA THR A 1034 52.34 41.85 -8.39
C THR A 1034 51.33 41.29 -9.39
N PRO A 1035 50.95 42.06 -10.43
CA PRO A 1035 50.10 41.55 -11.51
C PRO A 1035 50.64 40.27 -12.16
N GLU A 1036 51.97 40.14 -12.31
CA GLU A 1036 52.62 38.96 -12.86
C GLU A 1036 52.53 37.75 -11.92
N GLU A 1037 52.69 37.98 -10.61
CA GLU A 1037 52.52 36.93 -9.60
C GLU A 1037 51.07 36.45 -9.54
N LEU A 1038 50.10 37.37 -9.54
CA LEU A 1038 48.68 37.02 -9.60
C LEU A 1038 48.35 36.25 -10.88
N ALA A 1039 48.84 36.69 -12.04
CA ALA A 1039 48.66 35.95 -13.29
C ALA A 1039 49.25 34.53 -13.26
N THR A 1040 50.34 34.32 -12.52
CA THR A 1040 50.96 33.00 -12.32
C THR A 1040 50.12 32.09 -11.42
N LEU A 1041 49.40 32.68 -10.45
CA LEU A 1041 48.58 31.96 -9.48
C LEU A 1041 47.15 31.67 -9.96
N GLY A 1042 46.70 32.36 -11.02
CA GLY A 1042 45.28 32.39 -11.44
C GLY A 1042 44.44 33.27 -10.54
#